data_AF-A0A3N1H0C4-F1
#
_entry.id   AF-A0A3N1H0C4-F1
#
_cell.length_a   1.000
_cell.length_b   1.000
_cell.length_c   1.000
_cell.angle_alpha   90.00
_cell.angle_beta   90.00
_cell.angle_gamma   90.00
#
_symmetry.space_group_name_H-M   'P 1'
#
loop_
_entity.id
_entity.type
_entity.pdbx_description
1 polymer ?
#
loop_
_entity_poly.entity_id
_entity_poly.type
_entity_poly.pdbx_seq_one_letter_code
_entity_poly.pdbx_strand_id
1 'polypeptide(L)'
;MLVNEHGGETPLAHVAERCHALIGVLRERGVGDGDRVVLSARNSDDFVVVLFALMELGVSVGLVDPGLPPAQSAEHVVDSGARWFVTDADQADPAFDRIAAGLLDLHGLVKTARDLPVTEAPELTFAQWGRRRDALVVWSSGSSGKPKGVVRSGASVLRNVERTQARMGYVESDVLLPLLPFTHQYGLSMLLLWWNARATLVIAPSRRVDQALDVIARQRVTVVDAVPATYDTMLRVVARRDTRDLGSVRMWCVGGEPLRDELRARFETRFDATLLDGYGSSEAGNIALSSVQDPTYCGTPLDGVAVEVRDPLGNPVPPGEIGEVVVRTPDIMVGLLEPGGRVREVERQEFHTRDIGFLTPAGSLRVLGRKSAVHRFGHTLYPDAIAEKAGACGAPVRVIPVEDEQRGTQLVFVITDPAEQPVAHWKRAVSRFVAAHEQPNRVVVLKELPLNGNGKVDLQALRDIAASTVALEGVKGVFPRVHGDADPSAIPFPDRLARLTDLAQLLRERRTEVMSLLTQVMSYKTAYGEIDASIAALEGAAAEIARYRPPAIGQIGVLMPSNIPLYSYVLYLAIPSLYSERVVFRPSRRIADQLLKLHELLSGVHHLPIVMDDSDQREFLEGEGARSDVLVFTGTFNNAEKIRAGLRRDQLFLYFGQGVNPFVVGADADIPKAVDGLLRVRMLNSGQDCFGPDVVFVHTSISAQFCNLLCRRVDNLRYGRFDDPNADYSHMFYLDAFDSSLDYLRAGREHLAAGGEVNFVDDHLSPTVLIRPADTKITPPELFAPIFNVVPFTSTDWLHQMLDHQYFQERAMAATVYGRLPDTVELLRRRHTVSVDETVIDIEDGNAPFGGTGIRANYAALGRKRHAEPLLISKAVADHLGADRLAASDATGRTA
;
A
#
# COMPACT_ATOMS: atom_id res chain seq x y z
N MET A 1 -30.72 -20.00 -9.19
CA MET A 1 -29.49 -20.70 -9.66
C MET A 1 -28.29 -20.32 -8.80
N LEU A 2 -27.22 -21.12 -8.76
CA LEU A 2 -25.90 -20.75 -8.24
C LEU A 2 -24.92 -20.62 -9.40
N VAL A 3 -24.38 -19.43 -9.63
CA VAL A 3 -23.35 -19.17 -10.65
C VAL A 3 -22.02 -18.99 -9.95
N ASN A 4 -21.08 -19.92 -10.19
CA ASN A 4 -19.77 -19.90 -9.54
C ASN A 4 -18.84 -18.82 -10.12
N GLU A 5 -17.68 -18.65 -9.50
CA GLU A 5 -16.65 -17.66 -9.85
C GLU A 5 -16.07 -17.82 -11.27
N HIS A 6 -16.30 -18.98 -11.89
CA HIS A 6 -15.88 -19.30 -13.26
C HIS A 6 -17.03 -19.20 -14.28
N GLY A 7 -18.25 -18.84 -13.83
CA GLY A 7 -19.45 -18.73 -14.67
C GLY A 7 -20.19 -20.05 -14.88
N GLY A 8 -19.82 -21.12 -14.18
CA GLY A 8 -20.56 -22.39 -14.17
C GLY A 8 -21.87 -22.25 -13.39
N GLU A 9 -22.96 -22.79 -13.94
CA GLU A 9 -24.30 -22.66 -13.37
C GLU A 9 -24.77 -23.98 -12.75
N THR A 10 -25.25 -23.90 -11.51
CA THR A 10 -25.79 -25.04 -10.76
C THR A 10 -27.24 -24.76 -10.33
N PRO A 11 -28.23 -25.58 -10.75
CA PRO A 11 -29.61 -25.46 -10.27
C PRO A 11 -29.73 -25.69 -8.77
N LEU A 12 -30.71 -25.05 -8.11
CA LEU A 12 -30.92 -25.15 -6.66
C LEU A 12 -31.11 -26.60 -6.18
N ALA A 13 -31.81 -27.42 -6.95
CA ALA A 13 -31.98 -28.84 -6.66
C ALA A 13 -30.63 -29.58 -6.62
N HIS A 14 -29.73 -29.28 -7.54
CA HIS A 14 -28.38 -29.88 -7.56
C HIS A 14 -27.48 -29.34 -6.44
N VAL A 15 -27.68 -28.08 -6.00
CA VAL A 15 -27.04 -27.58 -4.78
C VAL A 15 -27.48 -28.41 -3.56
N ALA A 16 -28.77 -28.70 -3.43
CA ALA A 16 -29.29 -29.55 -2.34
C ALA A 16 -28.70 -30.97 -2.40
N GLU A 17 -28.64 -31.58 -3.59
CA GLU A 17 -27.99 -32.89 -3.80
C GLU A 17 -26.51 -32.87 -3.35
N ARG A 18 -25.74 -31.86 -3.77
CA ARG A 18 -24.33 -31.68 -3.34
C ARG A 18 -24.22 -31.54 -1.82
N CYS A 19 -25.13 -30.81 -1.18
CA CYS A 19 -25.14 -30.64 0.28
C CYS A 19 -25.43 -31.97 1.00
N HIS A 20 -26.40 -32.76 0.54
CA HIS A 20 -26.74 -34.06 1.14
C HIS A 20 -25.63 -35.10 0.94
N ALA A 21 -24.99 -35.13 -0.22
CA ALA A 21 -23.80 -35.95 -0.45
C ALA A 21 -22.68 -35.58 0.54
N LEU A 22 -22.43 -34.28 0.70
CA LEU A 22 -21.40 -33.77 1.61
C LEU A 22 -21.74 -34.04 3.08
N ILE A 23 -23.02 -33.99 3.49
CA ILE A 23 -23.46 -34.40 4.83
C ILE A 23 -23.04 -35.85 5.12
N GLY A 24 -23.17 -36.76 4.15
CA GLY A 24 -22.70 -38.14 4.27
C GLY A 24 -21.20 -38.20 4.57
N VAL A 25 -20.39 -37.50 3.77
CA VAL A 25 -18.93 -37.42 3.95
C VAL A 25 -18.56 -36.83 5.32
N LEU A 26 -19.22 -35.75 5.74
CA LEU A 26 -18.97 -35.10 7.03
C LEU A 26 -19.26 -36.07 8.20
N ARG A 27 -20.35 -36.85 8.13
CA ARG A 27 -20.68 -37.87 9.14
C ARG A 27 -19.66 -39.00 9.17
N GLU A 28 -19.18 -39.47 8.01
CA GLU A 28 -18.13 -40.48 7.93
C GLU A 28 -16.80 -39.99 8.52
N ARG A 29 -16.49 -38.70 8.38
CA ARG A 29 -15.36 -38.04 9.06
C ARG A 29 -15.57 -37.84 10.56
N GLY A 30 -16.79 -38.08 11.06
CA GLY A 30 -17.13 -38.01 12.48
C GLY A 30 -17.69 -36.67 12.94
N VAL A 31 -18.09 -35.79 12.02
CA VAL A 31 -18.81 -34.54 12.34
C VAL A 31 -20.24 -34.88 12.75
N GLY A 32 -20.65 -34.45 13.95
CA GLY A 32 -21.97 -34.74 14.52
C GLY A 32 -22.72 -33.49 14.99
N ASP A 33 -24.01 -33.69 15.31
CA ASP A 33 -24.95 -32.64 15.75
C ASP A 33 -24.47 -31.86 17.00
N GLY A 34 -23.62 -32.45 17.85
CA GLY A 34 -23.04 -31.76 19.01
C GLY A 34 -21.86 -30.84 18.71
N ASP A 35 -21.30 -30.89 17.49
CA ASP A 35 -20.02 -30.27 17.19
C ASP A 35 -20.16 -28.77 16.87
N ARG A 36 -19.07 -28.04 17.15
CA ARG A 36 -18.80 -26.75 16.54
C ARG A 36 -17.75 -26.91 15.45
N VAL A 37 -18.06 -26.38 14.27
CA VAL A 37 -17.20 -26.39 13.09
C VAL A 37 -16.86 -24.96 12.72
N VAL A 38 -15.58 -24.62 12.66
CA VAL A 38 -15.14 -23.34 12.09
C VAL A 38 -14.92 -23.53 10.59
N LEU A 39 -15.51 -22.66 9.79
CA LEU A 39 -15.33 -22.55 8.35
C LEU A 39 -14.58 -21.25 8.05
N SER A 40 -13.42 -21.37 7.41
CA SER A 40 -12.64 -20.22 6.93
C SER A 40 -12.14 -20.49 5.52
N ALA A 41 -12.83 -19.90 4.54
CA ALA A 41 -12.44 -20.00 3.15
C ALA A 41 -12.94 -18.81 2.32
N ARG A 42 -12.30 -18.61 1.16
CA ARG A 42 -12.69 -17.57 0.21
C ARG A 42 -14.09 -17.81 -0.36
N ASN A 43 -14.71 -16.76 -0.91
CA ASN A 43 -15.99 -16.87 -1.59
C ASN A 43 -15.85 -17.79 -2.82
N SER A 44 -16.54 -18.93 -2.80
CA SER A 44 -16.64 -19.90 -3.90
C SER A 44 -17.96 -20.67 -3.81
N ASP A 45 -18.33 -21.41 -4.85
CA ASP A 45 -19.50 -22.30 -4.77
C ASP A 45 -19.28 -23.44 -3.76
N ASP A 46 -18.04 -23.93 -3.63
CA ASP A 46 -17.67 -24.91 -2.61
C ASP A 46 -17.87 -24.37 -1.18
N PHE A 47 -17.57 -23.09 -0.91
CA PHE A 47 -17.90 -22.45 0.37
C PHE A 47 -19.40 -22.51 0.66
N VAL A 48 -20.23 -22.17 -0.34
CA VAL A 48 -21.70 -22.17 -0.19
C VAL A 48 -22.21 -23.57 0.13
N VAL A 49 -21.75 -24.57 -0.62
CA VAL A 49 -22.14 -25.98 -0.42
C VAL A 49 -21.72 -26.49 0.96
N VAL A 50 -20.49 -26.21 1.39
CA VAL A 50 -20.00 -26.62 2.71
C VAL A 50 -20.78 -25.95 3.83
N LEU A 51 -20.99 -24.63 3.75
CA LEU A 51 -21.78 -23.89 4.73
C LEU A 51 -23.20 -24.46 4.85
N PHE A 52 -23.88 -24.68 3.72
CA PHE A 52 -25.26 -25.16 3.71
C PHE A 52 -25.36 -26.61 4.19
N ALA A 53 -24.38 -27.46 3.87
CA ALA A 53 -24.29 -28.81 4.41
C ALA A 53 -24.11 -28.82 5.93
N LEU A 54 -23.26 -27.93 6.48
CA LEU A 54 -23.07 -27.79 7.93
C LEU A 54 -24.34 -27.28 8.63
N MET A 55 -25.00 -26.28 8.03
CA MET A 55 -26.28 -25.77 8.54
C MET A 55 -27.37 -26.84 8.48
N GLU A 56 -27.51 -27.58 7.38
CA GLU A 56 -28.51 -28.64 7.28
C GLU A 56 -28.19 -29.82 8.22
N LEU A 57 -26.91 -30.14 8.43
CA LEU A 57 -26.47 -31.12 9.44
C LEU A 57 -26.81 -30.69 10.87
N GLY A 58 -27.06 -29.41 11.12
CA GLY A 58 -27.47 -28.90 12.41
C GLY A 58 -26.31 -28.61 13.38
N VAL A 59 -25.08 -28.41 12.91
CA VAL A 59 -23.92 -28.11 13.78
C VAL A 59 -23.83 -26.63 14.17
N SER A 60 -23.05 -26.28 15.19
CA SER A 60 -22.67 -24.88 15.46
C SER A 60 -21.62 -24.44 14.43
N VAL A 61 -21.88 -23.37 13.68
CA VAL A 61 -20.98 -22.90 12.61
C VAL A 61 -20.27 -21.62 13.04
N GLY A 62 -18.94 -21.66 13.12
CA GLY A 62 -18.10 -20.47 13.28
C GLY A 62 -17.57 -19.99 11.94
N LEU A 63 -17.67 -18.70 11.63
CA LEU A 63 -17.13 -18.12 10.39
C LEU A 63 -15.93 -17.23 10.71
N VAL A 64 -14.76 -17.64 10.22
CA VAL A 64 -13.50 -16.89 10.37
C VAL A 64 -13.08 -16.37 9.01
N ASP A 65 -12.72 -15.10 8.94
CA ASP A 65 -12.32 -14.45 7.71
C ASP A 65 -10.99 -15.06 7.18
N PRO A 66 -10.97 -15.62 5.95
CA PRO A 66 -9.76 -16.19 5.36
C PRO A 66 -8.68 -15.14 5.05
N GLY A 67 -9.01 -13.84 5.11
CA GLY A 67 -8.05 -12.75 4.97
C GLY A 67 -7.24 -12.45 6.23
N LEU A 68 -7.54 -13.09 7.37
CA LEU A 68 -6.74 -12.96 8.59
C LEU A 68 -5.41 -13.71 8.46
N PRO A 69 -4.33 -13.22 9.10
CA PRO A 69 -3.08 -13.97 9.21
C PRO A 69 -3.33 -15.37 9.82
N PRO A 70 -2.66 -16.43 9.34
CA PRO A 70 -2.89 -17.81 9.81
C PRO A 70 -2.84 -17.97 11.33
N ALA A 71 -1.93 -17.26 12.01
CA ALA A 71 -1.84 -17.25 13.47
C ALA A 71 -3.11 -16.69 14.15
N GLN A 72 -3.70 -15.61 13.63
CA GLN A 72 -4.94 -15.03 14.18
C GLN A 72 -6.15 -15.92 13.89
N SER A 73 -6.20 -16.53 12.70
CA SER A 73 -7.21 -17.53 12.36
C SER A 73 -7.13 -18.73 13.31
N ALA A 74 -5.93 -19.22 13.60
CA ALA A 74 -5.71 -20.30 14.55
C ALA A 74 -6.15 -19.91 15.97
N GLU A 75 -5.85 -18.69 16.42
CA GLU A 75 -6.34 -18.18 17.71
C GLU A 75 -7.88 -18.21 17.78
N HIS A 76 -8.58 -17.74 16.74
CA HIS A 76 -10.04 -17.78 16.70
C HIS A 76 -10.59 -19.22 16.69
N VAL A 77 -9.95 -20.13 15.96
CA VAL A 77 -10.32 -21.55 15.97
C VAL A 77 -10.15 -22.14 17.37
N VAL A 78 -9.02 -21.88 18.04
CA VAL A 78 -8.76 -22.35 19.40
C VAL A 78 -9.76 -21.76 20.39
N ASP A 79 -9.95 -20.44 20.37
CA ASP A 79 -10.89 -19.74 21.25
C ASP A 79 -12.33 -20.23 21.06
N SER A 80 -12.68 -20.65 19.83
CA SER A 80 -14.01 -21.18 19.55
C SER A 80 -14.29 -22.52 20.19
N GLY A 81 -13.28 -23.27 20.64
CA GLY A 81 -13.46 -24.65 21.11
C GLY A 81 -14.06 -25.56 20.04
N ALA A 82 -13.89 -25.23 18.75
CA ALA A 82 -14.37 -26.04 17.65
C ALA A 82 -13.68 -27.39 17.62
N ARG A 83 -14.44 -28.44 17.30
CA ARG A 83 -13.91 -29.78 17.12
C ARG A 83 -13.34 -29.96 15.71
N TRP A 84 -13.84 -29.19 14.74
CA TRP A 84 -13.43 -29.28 13.35
C TRP A 84 -13.11 -27.90 12.78
N PHE A 85 -12.08 -27.82 11.96
CA PHE A 85 -11.71 -26.64 11.20
C PHE A 85 -11.69 -26.99 9.71
N VAL A 86 -12.58 -26.35 8.94
CA VAL A 86 -12.68 -26.50 7.49
C VAL A 86 -12.08 -25.26 6.83
N THR A 87 -11.09 -25.45 5.95
CA THR A 87 -10.41 -24.34 5.27
C THR A 87 -9.97 -24.68 3.85
N ASP A 88 -9.80 -23.63 3.03
CA ASP A 88 -9.17 -23.68 1.71
C ASP A 88 -7.71 -23.17 1.69
N ALA A 89 -7.16 -22.82 2.86
CA ALA A 89 -5.77 -22.43 3.05
C ALA A 89 -4.81 -23.64 3.02
N ASP A 90 -3.51 -23.37 2.86
CA ASP A 90 -2.49 -24.43 2.95
C ASP A 90 -2.49 -25.04 4.36
N GLN A 91 -2.85 -26.31 4.43
CA GLN A 91 -2.95 -27.06 5.68
C GLN A 91 -1.60 -27.38 6.29
N ALA A 92 -0.51 -27.19 5.53
CA ALA A 92 0.86 -27.35 6.02
C ALA A 92 1.39 -26.12 6.78
N ASP A 93 0.60 -25.04 6.90
CA ASP A 93 1.01 -23.85 7.65
C ASP A 93 1.24 -24.19 9.14
N PRO A 94 2.45 -23.95 9.71
CA PRO A 94 2.76 -24.27 11.10
C PRO A 94 1.87 -23.58 12.14
N ALA A 95 1.16 -22.51 11.77
CA ALA A 95 0.19 -21.87 12.66
C ALA A 95 -0.96 -22.81 13.02
N PHE A 96 -1.33 -23.73 12.12
CA PHE A 96 -2.41 -24.69 12.33
C PHE A 96 -2.01 -25.91 13.17
N ASP A 97 -0.71 -26.15 13.40
CA ASP A 97 -0.22 -27.19 14.32
C ASP A 97 -0.73 -26.99 15.76
N ARG A 98 -1.08 -25.76 16.12
CA ARG A 98 -1.60 -25.40 17.45
C ARG A 98 -3.10 -25.68 17.61
N ILE A 99 -3.80 -26.00 16.52
CA ILE A 99 -5.22 -26.27 16.52
C ILE A 99 -5.45 -27.75 16.92
N ALA A 100 -6.12 -27.97 18.05
CA ALA A 100 -6.53 -29.31 18.47
C ALA A 100 -7.74 -29.87 17.68
N ALA A 101 -8.41 -29.02 16.90
CA ALA A 101 -9.53 -29.40 16.04
C ALA A 101 -9.06 -30.28 14.87
N GLY A 102 -9.92 -31.20 14.42
CA GLY A 102 -9.67 -31.95 13.19
C GLY A 102 -9.68 -31.02 11.98
N LEU A 103 -8.57 -31.00 11.25
CA LEU A 103 -8.41 -30.18 10.05
C LEU A 103 -9.02 -30.89 8.83
N LEU A 104 -9.86 -30.18 8.09
CA LEU A 104 -10.56 -30.69 6.91
C LEU A 104 -10.33 -29.74 5.72
N ASP A 105 -9.88 -30.30 4.59
CA ASP A 105 -9.73 -29.55 3.33
C ASP A 105 -11.09 -29.36 2.69
N LEU A 106 -11.47 -28.10 2.49
CA LEU A 106 -12.73 -27.72 1.86
C LEU A 106 -12.88 -28.36 0.47
N HIS A 107 -11.85 -28.24 -0.37
CA HIS A 107 -11.93 -28.75 -1.75
C HIS A 107 -11.93 -30.28 -1.75
N GLY A 108 -11.14 -30.91 -0.89
CA GLY A 108 -11.12 -32.36 -0.68
C GLY A 108 -12.47 -32.91 -0.23
N LEU A 109 -13.16 -32.23 0.68
CA LEU A 109 -14.52 -32.59 1.12
C LEU A 109 -15.51 -32.55 -0.05
N VAL A 110 -15.57 -31.44 -0.79
CA VAL A 110 -16.51 -31.30 -1.91
C VAL A 110 -16.18 -32.26 -3.05
N LYS A 111 -14.89 -32.46 -3.34
CA LYS A 111 -14.43 -33.44 -4.32
C LYS A 111 -14.86 -34.86 -3.96
N THR A 112 -14.73 -35.24 -2.68
CA THR A 112 -15.16 -36.57 -2.20
C THR A 112 -16.66 -36.76 -2.35
N ALA A 113 -17.45 -35.71 -2.08
CA ALA A 113 -18.91 -35.77 -2.17
C ALA A 113 -19.44 -35.78 -3.62
N ARG A 114 -18.68 -35.24 -4.58
CA ARG A 114 -19.13 -35.00 -5.96
C ARG A 114 -19.68 -36.24 -6.68
N ASP A 115 -19.07 -37.40 -6.44
CA ASP A 115 -19.38 -38.63 -7.18
C ASP A 115 -20.31 -39.59 -6.39
N LEU A 116 -20.81 -39.16 -5.22
CA LEU A 116 -21.70 -39.97 -4.41
C LEU A 116 -23.14 -39.92 -4.96
N PRO A 117 -23.79 -41.07 -5.21
CA PRO A 117 -25.16 -41.08 -5.69
C PRO A 117 -26.13 -40.59 -4.61
N VAL A 118 -26.95 -39.59 -4.95
CA VAL A 118 -28.06 -39.13 -4.12
C VAL A 118 -29.35 -39.41 -4.87
N THR A 119 -30.08 -40.43 -4.44
CA THR A 119 -31.24 -40.95 -5.18
C THR A 119 -32.46 -40.04 -5.12
N GLU A 120 -32.55 -39.19 -4.08
CA GLU A 120 -33.53 -38.11 -3.89
C GLU A 120 -33.08 -37.27 -2.69
N ALA A 121 -32.68 -36.01 -2.92
CA ALA A 121 -32.28 -35.09 -1.86
C ALA A 121 -33.48 -34.25 -1.42
N PRO A 122 -33.90 -34.28 -0.14
CA PRO A 122 -34.93 -33.36 0.35
C PRO A 122 -34.43 -31.92 0.24
N GLU A 123 -35.37 -30.98 0.12
CA GLU A 123 -35.04 -29.56 0.15
C GLU A 123 -34.34 -29.18 1.47
N LEU A 124 -33.34 -28.31 1.39
CA LEU A 124 -32.64 -27.80 2.58
C LEU A 124 -33.57 -26.86 3.35
N THR A 125 -33.83 -27.19 4.61
CA THR A 125 -34.76 -26.44 5.48
C THR A 125 -34.05 -25.71 6.62
N PHE A 126 -32.82 -26.14 6.95
CA PHE A 126 -32.04 -25.70 8.10
C PHE A 126 -32.81 -25.82 9.42
N ALA A 127 -33.82 -26.69 9.51
CA ALA A 127 -34.73 -26.75 10.64
C ALA A 127 -34.02 -27.14 11.95
N GLN A 128 -33.00 -28.01 11.89
CA GLN A 128 -32.21 -28.41 13.06
C GLN A 128 -31.34 -27.25 13.55
N TRP A 129 -30.62 -26.61 12.64
CA TRP A 129 -29.82 -25.42 12.93
C TRP A 129 -30.64 -24.26 13.47
N GLY A 130 -31.84 -24.05 12.91
CA GLY A 130 -32.82 -23.07 13.39
C GLY A 130 -33.22 -23.25 14.86
N ARG A 131 -33.19 -24.47 15.40
CA ARG A 131 -33.49 -24.75 16.82
C ARG A 131 -32.30 -24.54 17.76
N ARG A 132 -31.08 -24.39 17.24
CA ARG A 132 -29.90 -24.18 18.08
C ARG A 132 -29.85 -22.77 18.65
N ARG A 133 -29.38 -22.66 19.89
CA ARG A 133 -29.06 -21.37 20.52
C ARG A 133 -27.67 -20.85 20.13
N ASP A 134 -26.73 -21.72 19.78
CA ASP A 134 -25.36 -21.37 19.38
C ASP A 134 -25.08 -21.69 17.90
N ALA A 135 -26.07 -21.46 17.03
CA ALA A 135 -26.03 -21.89 15.64
C ALA A 135 -24.93 -21.21 14.83
N LEU A 136 -24.68 -19.93 15.09
CA LEU A 136 -23.71 -19.11 14.37
C LEU A 136 -22.75 -18.41 15.35
N VAL A 137 -21.47 -18.48 15.05
CA VAL A 137 -20.43 -17.65 15.69
C VAL A 137 -19.75 -16.80 14.60
N VAL A 138 -19.80 -15.48 14.76
CA VAL A 138 -19.11 -14.53 13.86
C VAL A 138 -18.22 -13.61 14.68
N TRP A 139 -16.99 -13.37 14.26
CA TRP A 139 -16.08 -12.47 14.98
C TRP A 139 -16.32 -11.02 14.54
N SER A 140 -16.68 -10.16 15.50
CA SER A 140 -16.78 -8.72 15.29
C SER A 140 -15.49 -8.04 15.74
N SER A 141 -14.98 -7.05 14.99
CA SER A 141 -13.68 -6.42 15.25
C SER A 141 -13.58 -5.68 16.59
N GLY A 142 -14.70 -5.43 17.29
CA GLY A 142 -14.74 -4.88 18.64
C GLY A 142 -14.20 -3.44 18.77
N SER A 143 -14.81 -2.62 19.63
CA SER A 143 -14.28 -1.28 19.97
C SER A 143 -12.97 -1.30 20.77
N SER A 144 -12.55 -2.48 21.25
CA SER A 144 -11.36 -2.71 22.08
C SER A 144 -10.15 -3.26 21.31
N GLY A 145 -10.21 -3.32 19.98
CA GLY A 145 -9.11 -3.80 19.12
C GLY A 145 -8.95 -5.32 19.03
N LYS A 146 -9.41 -6.10 20.03
CA LYS A 146 -9.52 -7.57 19.94
C LYS A 146 -10.89 -8.02 19.43
N PRO A 147 -10.97 -8.83 18.36
CA PRO A 147 -12.23 -9.37 17.88
C PRO A 147 -12.96 -10.20 18.92
N LYS A 148 -14.30 -10.11 18.96
CA LYS A 148 -15.15 -10.87 19.88
C LYS A 148 -16.03 -11.82 19.09
N GLY A 149 -16.05 -13.10 19.47
CA GLY A 149 -16.98 -14.07 18.90
C GLY A 149 -18.40 -13.75 19.35
N VAL A 150 -19.27 -13.36 18.42
CA VAL A 150 -20.68 -13.09 18.67
C VAL A 150 -21.48 -14.34 18.36
N VAL A 151 -22.24 -14.83 19.33
CA VAL A 151 -23.00 -16.08 19.23
C VAL A 151 -24.47 -15.78 18.97
N ARG A 152 -25.04 -16.31 17.89
CA ARG A 152 -26.46 -16.15 17.52
C ARG A 152 -27.17 -17.49 17.43
N SER A 153 -28.46 -17.46 17.77
CA SER A 153 -29.36 -18.59 17.57
C SER A 153 -29.74 -18.73 16.10
N GLY A 154 -30.01 -19.95 15.63
CA GLY A 154 -30.42 -20.17 14.25
C GLY A 154 -31.75 -19.48 13.95
N ALA A 155 -32.69 -19.55 14.91
CA ALA A 155 -33.99 -18.89 14.83
C ALA A 155 -33.88 -17.36 14.65
N SER A 156 -32.92 -16.70 15.33
CA SER A 156 -32.73 -15.26 15.16
C SER A 156 -32.10 -14.90 13.81
N VAL A 157 -31.22 -15.74 13.27
CA VAL A 157 -30.64 -15.51 11.94
C VAL A 157 -31.71 -15.70 10.85
N LEU A 158 -32.45 -16.82 10.87
CA LEU A 158 -33.46 -17.14 9.85
C LEU A 158 -34.61 -16.12 9.84
N ARG A 159 -35.15 -15.74 11.01
CA ARG A 159 -36.20 -14.71 11.07
C ARG A 159 -35.73 -13.33 10.63
N ASN A 160 -34.46 -12.98 10.89
CA ASN A 160 -33.90 -11.71 10.42
C ASN A 160 -33.78 -11.68 8.89
N VAL A 161 -33.46 -12.82 8.27
CA VAL A 161 -33.46 -13.00 6.80
C VAL A 161 -34.87 -12.85 6.23
N GLU A 162 -35.89 -13.47 6.85
CA GLU A 162 -37.30 -13.33 6.43
C GLU A 162 -37.77 -11.86 6.47
N ARG A 163 -37.47 -11.14 7.56
CA ARG A 163 -37.78 -9.70 7.69
C ARG A 163 -37.06 -8.86 6.64
N THR A 164 -35.79 -9.18 6.39
CA THR A 164 -34.97 -8.51 5.37
C THR A 164 -35.58 -8.73 3.98
N GLN A 165 -35.97 -9.96 3.66
CA GLN A 165 -36.63 -10.27 2.38
C GLN A 165 -37.93 -9.50 2.20
N ALA A 166 -38.78 -9.48 3.22
CA ALA A 166 -40.04 -8.75 3.18
C ALA A 166 -39.82 -7.24 2.96
N ARG A 167 -38.84 -6.63 3.65
CA ARG A 167 -38.52 -5.20 3.51
C ARG A 167 -37.93 -4.84 2.16
N MET A 168 -36.98 -5.62 1.66
CA MET A 168 -36.26 -5.34 0.42
C MET A 168 -37.03 -5.80 -0.83
N GLY A 169 -38.01 -6.68 -0.67
CA GLY A 169 -38.79 -7.23 -1.78
C GLY A 169 -37.93 -8.09 -2.71
N TYR A 170 -37.10 -8.97 -2.16
CA TYR A 170 -36.38 -9.97 -2.94
C TYR A 170 -37.34 -11.01 -3.51
N VAL A 171 -37.19 -11.31 -4.80
CA VAL A 171 -38.05 -12.22 -5.57
C VAL A 171 -37.24 -13.26 -6.33
N GLU A 172 -37.91 -14.32 -6.80
CA GLU A 172 -37.29 -15.44 -7.52
C GLU A 172 -36.54 -15.03 -8.80
N SER A 173 -37.01 -13.97 -9.48
CA SER A 173 -36.37 -13.48 -10.70
C SER A 173 -35.12 -12.64 -10.44
N ASP A 174 -34.73 -12.41 -9.19
CA ASP A 174 -33.54 -11.62 -8.88
C ASP A 174 -32.23 -12.37 -9.16
N VAL A 175 -31.22 -11.61 -9.54
CA VAL A 175 -29.84 -12.04 -9.72
C VAL A 175 -28.98 -11.22 -8.76
N LEU A 176 -28.55 -11.85 -7.66
CA LEU A 176 -27.83 -11.26 -6.54
C LEU A 176 -26.32 -11.36 -6.79
N LEU A 177 -25.62 -10.23 -6.66
CA LEU A 177 -24.17 -10.14 -6.69
C LEU A 177 -23.66 -9.50 -5.38
N PRO A 178 -23.42 -10.29 -4.33
CA PRO A 178 -22.77 -9.81 -3.12
C PRO A 178 -21.27 -9.61 -3.35
N LEU A 179 -20.81 -8.35 -3.31
CA LEU A 179 -19.39 -7.99 -3.30
C LEU A 179 -18.88 -7.84 -1.85
N LEU A 180 -19.18 -8.86 -1.05
CA LEU A 180 -18.97 -8.90 0.39
C LEU A 180 -18.34 -10.25 0.77
N PRO A 181 -17.46 -10.30 1.79
CA PRO A 181 -16.98 -11.57 2.30
C PRO A 181 -18.13 -12.40 2.91
N PHE A 182 -18.28 -13.67 2.51
CA PHE A 182 -19.38 -14.53 2.98
C PHE A 182 -19.25 -14.95 4.44
N THR A 183 -18.06 -14.83 5.01
CA THR A 183 -17.77 -15.09 6.42
C THR A 183 -18.29 -13.99 7.37
N HIS A 184 -18.70 -12.84 6.83
CA HIS A 184 -19.26 -11.73 7.61
C HIS A 184 -20.79 -11.79 7.59
N GLN A 185 -21.43 -11.28 8.64
CA GLN A 185 -22.90 -11.32 8.79
C GLN A 185 -23.66 -10.79 7.56
N TYR A 186 -23.17 -9.74 6.90
CA TYR A 186 -23.83 -9.17 5.72
C TYR A 186 -23.66 -10.08 4.48
N GLY A 187 -22.47 -10.60 4.22
CA GLY A 187 -22.26 -11.56 3.14
C GLY A 187 -23.05 -12.87 3.35
N LEU A 188 -23.06 -13.38 4.59
CA LEU A 188 -23.83 -14.55 4.99
C LEU A 188 -25.33 -14.35 4.74
N SER A 189 -25.90 -13.19 5.09
CA SER A 189 -27.34 -12.96 4.88
C SER A 189 -27.71 -13.00 3.41
N MET A 190 -26.81 -12.60 2.50
CA MET A 190 -27.05 -12.68 1.05
C MET A 190 -27.16 -14.12 0.56
N LEU A 191 -26.38 -15.06 1.12
CA LEU A 191 -26.51 -16.49 0.79
C LEU A 191 -27.87 -17.04 1.23
N LEU A 192 -28.32 -16.68 2.43
CA LEU A 192 -29.62 -17.12 2.95
C LEU A 192 -30.80 -16.47 2.22
N LEU A 193 -30.70 -15.19 1.87
CA LEU A 193 -31.69 -14.48 1.07
C LEU A 193 -31.83 -15.09 -0.33
N TRP A 194 -30.71 -15.41 -0.97
CA TRP A 194 -30.70 -16.11 -2.26
C TRP A 194 -31.49 -17.42 -2.20
N TRP A 195 -31.21 -18.26 -1.19
CA TRP A 195 -31.90 -19.52 -1.02
C TRP A 195 -33.39 -19.32 -0.73
N ASN A 196 -33.73 -18.44 0.22
CA ASN A 196 -35.11 -18.20 0.66
C ASN A 196 -35.98 -17.57 -0.45
N ALA A 197 -35.41 -16.68 -1.26
CA ALA A 197 -36.10 -16.07 -2.39
C ALA A 197 -36.15 -16.98 -3.64
N ARG A 198 -35.46 -18.13 -3.62
CA ARG A 198 -35.22 -18.99 -4.80
C ARG A 198 -34.55 -18.25 -5.97
N ALA A 199 -33.81 -17.20 -5.65
CA ALA A 199 -33.21 -16.30 -6.64
C ALA A 199 -31.99 -16.94 -7.33
N THR A 200 -31.26 -16.13 -8.09
CA THR A 200 -29.93 -16.49 -8.60
C THR A 200 -28.84 -15.79 -7.81
N LEU A 201 -27.83 -16.53 -7.36
CA LEU A 201 -26.63 -16.00 -6.72
C LEU A 201 -25.47 -16.08 -7.71
N VAL A 202 -24.78 -14.96 -7.90
CA VAL A 202 -23.57 -14.88 -8.72
C VAL A 202 -22.38 -14.61 -7.81
N ILE A 203 -21.38 -15.47 -7.88
CA ILE A 203 -20.13 -15.32 -7.14
C ILE A 203 -19.11 -14.65 -8.06
N ALA A 204 -18.52 -13.55 -7.61
CA ALA A 204 -17.42 -12.86 -8.30
C ALA A 204 -16.36 -12.40 -7.30
N PRO A 205 -15.11 -12.17 -7.75
CA PRO A 205 -14.06 -11.64 -6.88
C PRO A 205 -14.42 -10.23 -6.36
N SER A 206 -14.73 -10.12 -5.06
CA SER A 206 -15.20 -8.88 -4.42
C SER A 206 -14.20 -7.70 -4.47
N ARG A 207 -12.90 -7.99 -4.64
CA ARG A 207 -11.82 -6.98 -4.73
C ARG A 207 -11.50 -6.52 -6.16
N ARG A 208 -12.12 -7.12 -7.19
CA ARG A 208 -11.89 -6.78 -8.60
C ARG A 208 -13.12 -6.12 -9.19
N VAL A 209 -13.32 -4.85 -8.81
CA VAL A 209 -14.50 -4.05 -9.20
C VAL A 209 -14.63 -3.94 -10.72
N ASP A 210 -13.53 -3.90 -11.45
CA ASP A 210 -13.49 -3.94 -12.91
C ASP A 210 -14.19 -5.20 -13.47
N GLN A 211 -13.89 -6.37 -12.90
CA GLN A 211 -14.49 -7.65 -13.29
C GLN A 211 -15.93 -7.78 -12.80
N ALA A 212 -16.25 -7.25 -11.62
CA ALA A 212 -17.61 -7.24 -11.10
C ALA A 212 -18.57 -6.48 -12.03
N LEU A 213 -18.14 -5.36 -12.61
CA LEU A 213 -18.92 -4.61 -13.60
C LEU A 213 -19.16 -5.42 -14.89
N ASP A 214 -18.18 -6.22 -15.35
CA ASP A 214 -18.38 -7.13 -16.48
C ASP A 214 -19.39 -8.23 -16.15
N VAL A 215 -19.33 -8.76 -14.93
CA VAL A 215 -20.28 -9.76 -14.44
C VAL A 215 -21.69 -9.19 -14.35
N ILE A 216 -21.85 -7.95 -13.85
CA ILE A 216 -23.16 -7.27 -13.78
C ILE A 216 -23.80 -7.22 -15.15
N ALA A 217 -23.07 -6.75 -16.16
CA ALA A 217 -23.56 -6.64 -17.53
C ALA A 217 -23.85 -8.02 -18.14
N ARG A 218 -22.92 -8.98 -17.99
CA ARG A 218 -23.04 -10.31 -18.59
C ARG A 218 -24.18 -11.14 -17.98
N GLN A 219 -24.32 -11.13 -16.67
CA GLN A 219 -25.31 -11.92 -15.94
C GLN A 219 -26.63 -11.17 -15.71
N ARG A 220 -26.76 -9.95 -16.23
CA ARG A 220 -27.92 -9.07 -16.04
C ARG A 220 -28.32 -8.97 -14.56
N VAL A 221 -27.32 -8.74 -13.70
CA VAL A 221 -27.48 -8.66 -12.25
C VAL A 221 -28.58 -7.66 -11.90
N THR A 222 -29.46 -8.00 -10.97
CA THR A 222 -30.58 -7.15 -10.54
C THR A 222 -30.33 -6.51 -9.17
N VAL A 223 -29.49 -7.13 -8.34
CA VAL A 223 -29.16 -6.65 -6.98
C VAL A 223 -27.65 -6.72 -6.78
N VAL A 224 -27.06 -5.60 -6.35
CA VAL A 224 -25.66 -5.53 -5.93
C VAL A 224 -25.60 -5.10 -4.48
N ASP A 225 -24.88 -5.86 -3.65
CA ASP A 225 -24.65 -5.55 -2.24
C ASP A 225 -23.16 -5.31 -2.01
N ALA A 226 -22.81 -4.13 -1.49
CA ALA A 226 -21.42 -3.76 -1.27
C ALA A 226 -21.25 -2.72 -0.15
N VAL A 227 -20.00 -2.45 0.23
CA VAL A 227 -19.66 -1.35 1.15
C VAL A 227 -19.46 -0.02 0.38
N PRO A 228 -19.56 1.15 1.03
CA PRO A 228 -19.36 2.45 0.38
C PRO A 228 -18.06 2.56 -0.45
N ALA A 229 -16.94 2.02 0.04
CA ALA A 229 -15.65 2.07 -0.65
C ALA A 229 -15.66 1.34 -2.01
N THR A 230 -16.45 0.27 -2.14
CA THR A 230 -16.63 -0.45 -3.41
C THR A 230 -17.34 0.42 -4.43
N TYR A 231 -18.35 1.19 -4.02
CA TYR A 231 -19.06 2.13 -4.89
C TYR A 231 -18.20 3.32 -5.31
N ASP A 232 -17.37 3.85 -4.41
CA ASP A 232 -16.36 4.85 -4.77
C ASP A 232 -15.40 4.32 -5.85
N THR A 233 -14.96 3.07 -5.71
CA THR A 233 -14.09 2.41 -6.71
C THR A 233 -14.82 2.21 -8.03
N MET A 234 -16.09 1.77 -8.00
CA MET A 234 -16.93 1.65 -9.20
C MET A 234 -17.00 2.98 -9.94
N LEU A 235 -17.32 4.08 -9.24
CA LEU A 235 -17.40 5.42 -9.82
C LEU A 235 -16.11 5.84 -10.54
N ARG A 236 -14.94 5.51 -9.99
CA ARG A 236 -13.64 5.80 -10.61
C ARG A 236 -13.40 4.98 -11.87
N VAL A 237 -13.72 3.68 -11.83
CA VAL A 237 -13.56 2.80 -12.99
C VAL A 237 -14.46 3.28 -14.14
N VAL A 238 -15.72 3.59 -13.84
CA VAL A 238 -16.69 3.99 -14.88
C VAL A 238 -16.47 5.40 -15.43
N ALA A 239 -15.65 6.24 -14.77
CA ALA A 239 -15.31 7.58 -15.23
C ALA A 239 -14.37 7.60 -16.45
N ARG A 240 -13.66 6.49 -16.73
CA ARG A 240 -12.64 6.40 -17.80
C ARG A 240 -13.20 5.99 -19.18
N ARG A 241 -14.47 6.32 -19.47
CA ARG A 241 -15.31 5.86 -20.61
C ARG A 241 -15.68 4.38 -20.53
N ASP A 242 -16.77 4.10 -19.82
CA ASP A 242 -17.36 2.77 -19.75
C ASP A 242 -18.47 2.57 -20.79
N THR A 243 -18.49 1.41 -21.46
CA THR A 243 -19.49 1.02 -22.46
C THR A 243 -20.43 -0.10 -21.98
N ARG A 244 -20.31 -0.54 -20.73
CA ARG A 244 -21.10 -1.66 -20.17
C ARG A 244 -22.51 -1.23 -19.79
N ASP A 245 -23.49 -2.09 -20.04
CA ASP A 245 -24.90 -1.90 -19.65
C ASP A 245 -25.11 -2.40 -18.21
N LEU A 246 -25.41 -1.47 -17.31
CA LEU A 246 -25.71 -1.75 -15.90
C LEU A 246 -27.19 -1.52 -15.57
N GLY A 247 -28.04 -1.27 -16.57
CA GLY A 247 -29.45 -0.91 -16.39
C GLY A 247 -30.34 -2.05 -15.88
N SER A 248 -29.82 -3.28 -15.77
CA SER A 248 -30.54 -4.39 -15.13
C SER A 248 -30.62 -4.28 -13.62
N VAL A 249 -29.70 -3.52 -12.99
CA VAL A 249 -29.62 -3.42 -11.53
C VAL A 249 -30.73 -2.53 -11.00
N ARG A 250 -31.71 -3.13 -10.31
CA ARG A 250 -32.83 -2.43 -9.68
C ARG A 250 -32.58 -2.05 -8.22
N MET A 251 -31.60 -2.69 -7.56
CA MET A 251 -31.25 -2.42 -6.16
C MET A 251 -29.74 -2.36 -6.00
N TRP A 252 -29.25 -1.18 -5.62
CA TRP A 252 -27.86 -0.94 -5.25
C TRP A 252 -27.77 -0.81 -3.74
N CYS A 253 -27.64 -1.94 -3.05
CA CYS A 253 -27.65 -2.02 -1.60
C CYS A 253 -26.27 -1.66 -1.03
N VAL A 254 -26.27 -0.86 0.04
CA VAL A 254 -25.04 -0.47 0.74
C VAL A 254 -25.20 -0.62 2.24
N GLY A 255 -24.13 -1.06 2.90
CA GLY A 255 -24.14 -1.23 4.34
C GLY A 255 -22.78 -1.59 4.91
N GLY A 256 -22.74 -1.77 6.23
CA GLY A 256 -21.52 -2.14 6.96
C GLY A 256 -20.61 -0.95 7.34
N GLU A 257 -20.87 0.23 6.80
CA GLU A 257 -20.30 1.54 7.14
C GLU A 257 -21.32 2.66 6.86
N PRO A 258 -21.22 3.83 7.53
CA PRO A 258 -22.07 4.97 7.22
C PRO A 258 -21.94 5.40 5.75
N LEU A 259 -23.07 5.53 5.05
CA LEU A 259 -23.14 6.11 3.72
C LEU A 259 -23.19 7.65 3.82
N ARG A 260 -22.27 8.32 3.14
CA ARG A 260 -22.19 9.78 3.07
C ARG A 260 -23.06 10.35 1.95
N ASP A 261 -23.62 11.54 2.18
CA ASP A 261 -24.45 12.22 1.18
C ASP A 261 -23.71 12.52 -0.12
N GLU A 262 -22.41 12.83 -0.05
CA GLU A 262 -21.58 13.12 -1.24
C GLU A 262 -21.40 11.90 -2.15
N LEU A 263 -21.16 10.71 -1.58
CA LEU A 263 -21.07 9.46 -2.35
C LEU A 263 -22.43 9.13 -2.99
N ARG A 264 -23.52 9.27 -2.23
CA ARG A 264 -24.89 9.08 -2.74
C ARG A 264 -25.15 9.98 -3.94
N ALA A 265 -24.89 11.28 -3.82
CA ALA A 265 -25.12 12.26 -4.88
C ALA A 265 -24.28 11.98 -6.14
N ARG A 266 -23.00 11.62 -5.97
CA ARG A 266 -22.12 11.22 -7.09
C ARG A 266 -22.63 9.96 -7.79
N PHE A 267 -23.13 8.99 -7.03
CA PHE A 267 -23.68 7.75 -7.55
C PHE A 267 -24.97 7.99 -8.34
N GLU A 268 -25.91 8.74 -7.77
CA GLU A 268 -27.16 9.15 -8.42
C GLU A 268 -26.89 9.91 -9.72
N THR A 269 -25.96 10.88 -9.69
CA THR A 269 -25.57 11.64 -10.88
C THR A 269 -24.99 10.74 -11.98
N ARG A 270 -24.27 9.68 -11.62
CA ARG A 270 -23.57 8.81 -12.58
C ARG A 270 -24.44 7.68 -13.14
N PHE A 271 -25.33 7.12 -12.34
CA PHE A 271 -26.09 5.91 -12.68
C PHE A 271 -27.60 6.12 -12.76
N ASP A 272 -28.11 7.32 -12.44
CA ASP A 272 -29.55 7.60 -12.33
C ASP A 272 -30.26 6.58 -11.41
N ALA A 273 -29.57 6.19 -10.34
CA ALA A 273 -30.01 5.18 -9.39
C ALA A 273 -29.57 5.58 -7.98
N THR A 274 -30.41 5.29 -6.99
CA THR A 274 -30.13 5.59 -5.58
C THR A 274 -29.52 4.40 -4.86
N LEU A 275 -28.50 4.66 -4.03
CA LEU A 275 -27.97 3.68 -3.10
C LEU A 275 -28.96 3.43 -1.94
N LEU A 276 -29.34 2.17 -1.75
CA LEU A 276 -30.23 1.73 -0.67
C LEU A 276 -29.40 1.40 0.56
N ASP A 277 -29.36 2.34 1.50
CA ASP A 277 -28.58 2.22 2.72
C ASP A 277 -29.27 1.32 3.76
N GLY A 278 -28.46 0.62 4.55
CA GLY A 278 -28.90 -0.38 5.50
C GLY A 278 -28.01 -0.44 6.73
N TYR A 279 -28.65 -0.52 7.90
CA TYR A 279 -27.97 -0.59 9.19
C TYR A 279 -28.24 -1.93 9.89
N GLY A 280 -27.17 -2.52 10.40
CA GLY A 280 -27.19 -3.76 11.15
C GLY A 280 -25.87 -4.02 11.87
N SER A 281 -25.84 -5.06 12.70
CA SER A 281 -24.62 -5.50 13.38
C SER A 281 -24.55 -7.02 13.50
N SER A 282 -23.37 -7.56 13.79
CA SER A 282 -23.21 -9.00 14.07
C SER A 282 -24.04 -9.42 15.29
N GLU A 283 -24.23 -8.53 16.26
CA GLU A 283 -25.01 -8.77 17.47
C GLU A 283 -26.52 -8.77 17.24
N ALA A 284 -27.05 -7.97 16.31
CA ALA A 284 -28.49 -7.77 16.16
C ALA A 284 -29.06 -8.19 14.78
N GLY A 285 -28.21 -8.54 13.83
CA GLY A 285 -28.61 -8.69 12.43
C GLY A 285 -28.94 -7.34 11.78
N ASN A 286 -29.77 -7.35 10.74
CA ASN A 286 -30.30 -6.13 10.14
C ASN A 286 -31.31 -5.48 11.10
N ILE A 287 -31.23 -4.15 11.22
CA ILE A 287 -31.97 -3.34 12.20
C ILE A 287 -32.91 -2.38 11.47
N ALA A 288 -32.40 -1.62 10.51
CA ALA A 288 -33.16 -0.69 9.68
C ALA A 288 -32.64 -0.79 8.24
N LEU A 289 -33.56 -0.87 7.27
CA LEU A 289 -33.22 -0.92 5.84
C LEU A 289 -34.11 0.05 5.07
N SER A 290 -33.50 0.82 4.18
CA SER A 290 -34.21 1.61 3.18
C SER A 290 -34.78 0.71 2.09
N SER A 291 -35.65 1.27 1.23
CA SER A 291 -36.29 0.52 0.15
C SER A 291 -36.31 1.34 -1.14
N VAL A 292 -36.59 0.71 -2.27
CA VAL A 292 -36.75 1.41 -3.55
C VAL A 292 -37.87 2.48 -3.47
N GLN A 293 -38.91 2.22 -2.68
CA GLN A 293 -40.04 3.14 -2.51
C GLN A 293 -39.72 4.31 -1.55
N ASP A 294 -38.85 4.07 -0.57
CA ASP A 294 -38.39 5.06 0.39
C ASP A 294 -36.89 4.86 0.68
N PRO A 295 -36.01 5.49 -0.14
CA PRO A 295 -34.56 5.36 -0.01
C PRO A 295 -33.96 6.32 1.04
N THR A 296 -34.76 6.79 1.99
CA THR A 296 -34.35 7.80 2.98
C THR A 296 -33.43 7.20 4.05
N TYR A 297 -32.15 7.61 4.05
CA TYR A 297 -31.13 7.13 4.99
C TYR A 297 -31.11 5.60 5.09
N CYS A 298 -30.93 5.03 6.29
CA CYS A 298 -31.00 3.59 6.51
C CYS A 298 -32.46 3.06 6.54
N GLY A 299 -33.45 3.88 6.19
CA GLY A 299 -34.87 3.54 6.29
C GLY A 299 -35.38 3.39 7.73
N THR A 300 -36.59 2.87 7.88
CA THR A 300 -37.23 2.64 9.18
C THR A 300 -36.76 1.31 9.79
N PRO A 301 -36.89 1.12 11.11
CA PRO A 301 -36.63 -0.18 11.75
C PRO A 301 -37.42 -1.32 11.09
N LEU A 302 -36.84 -2.52 11.04
CA LEU A 302 -37.53 -3.72 10.56
C LEU A 302 -38.69 -4.09 11.50
N ASP A 303 -39.63 -4.88 11.00
CA ASP A 303 -40.78 -5.33 11.78
C ASP A 303 -40.32 -5.99 13.09
N GLY A 304 -40.93 -5.60 14.22
CA GLY A 304 -40.56 -6.10 15.54
C GLY A 304 -39.23 -5.57 16.10
N VAL A 305 -38.52 -4.70 15.39
CA VAL A 305 -37.33 -3.98 15.86
C VAL A 305 -37.74 -2.58 16.30
N ALA A 306 -37.34 -2.17 17.50
CA ALA A 306 -37.51 -0.81 17.98
C ALA A 306 -36.15 -0.13 18.11
N VAL A 307 -36.06 1.10 17.61
CA VAL A 307 -34.87 1.94 17.69
C VAL A 307 -35.21 3.21 18.46
N GLU A 308 -34.35 3.59 19.38
CA GLU A 308 -34.42 4.84 20.14
C GLU A 308 -33.06 5.55 20.08
N VAL A 309 -33.07 6.88 20.10
CA VAL A 309 -31.85 7.68 20.15
C VAL A 309 -31.79 8.37 21.50
N ARG A 310 -30.67 8.22 22.23
CA ARG A 310 -30.51 8.73 23.60
C ARG A 310 -29.36 9.73 23.74
N ASP A 311 -29.56 10.72 24.59
CA ASP A 311 -28.52 11.69 24.98
C ASP A 311 -27.41 11.00 25.84
N PRO A 312 -26.30 11.71 26.17
CA PRO A 312 -25.26 11.15 27.04
C PRO A 312 -25.72 10.79 28.46
N LEU A 313 -26.86 11.32 28.93
CA LEU A 313 -27.45 11.01 30.23
C LEU A 313 -28.39 9.79 30.17
N GLY A 314 -28.65 9.24 28.98
CA GLY A 314 -29.50 8.10 28.76
C GLY A 314 -30.98 8.44 28.55
N ASN A 315 -31.34 9.70 28.31
CA ASN A 315 -32.72 10.10 28.03
C ASN A 315 -33.00 10.04 26.52
N PRO A 316 -34.21 9.60 26.08
CA PRO A 316 -34.62 9.69 24.68
C PRO A 316 -34.57 11.14 24.18
N VAL A 317 -34.08 11.34 22.95
CA VAL A 317 -34.07 12.67 22.31
C VAL A 317 -35.16 12.80 21.23
N PRO A 318 -35.67 14.01 20.96
CA PRO A 318 -36.62 14.25 19.87
C PRO A 318 -36.05 13.88 18.48
N PRO A 319 -36.92 13.64 17.48
CA PRO A 319 -36.47 13.44 16.10
C PRO A 319 -35.60 14.59 15.59
N GLY A 320 -34.50 14.25 14.90
CA GLY A 320 -33.49 15.19 14.40
C GLY A 320 -32.33 15.46 15.36
N GLU A 321 -32.47 15.16 16.65
CA GLU A 321 -31.40 15.32 17.64
C GLU A 321 -30.44 14.11 17.60
N ILE A 322 -29.14 14.40 17.71
CA ILE A 322 -28.08 13.39 17.65
C ILE A 322 -27.87 12.76 19.02
N GLY A 323 -27.84 11.43 19.06
CA GLY A 323 -27.54 10.66 20.27
C GLY A 323 -27.08 9.24 19.96
N GLU A 324 -26.94 8.42 21.00
CA GLU A 324 -26.62 7.00 20.88
C GLU A 324 -27.84 6.21 20.38
N VAL A 325 -27.62 5.34 19.39
CA VAL A 325 -28.63 4.41 18.87
C VAL A 325 -28.76 3.22 19.81
N VAL A 326 -29.94 3.04 20.38
CA VAL A 326 -30.29 1.93 21.27
C VAL A 326 -31.37 1.08 20.59
N VAL A 327 -31.17 -0.23 20.58
CA VAL A 327 -31.99 -1.17 19.80
C VAL A 327 -32.63 -2.21 20.71
N ARG A 328 -33.92 -2.45 20.53
CA ARG A 328 -34.63 -3.61 21.08
C ARG A 328 -35.07 -4.48 19.91
N THR A 329 -34.61 -5.72 19.86
CA THR A 329 -34.88 -6.63 18.74
C THR A 329 -35.03 -8.07 19.21
N PRO A 330 -35.95 -8.86 18.62
CA PRO A 330 -36.03 -10.30 18.84
C PRO A 330 -34.83 -11.07 18.27
N ASP A 331 -34.01 -10.42 17.43
CA ASP A 331 -32.92 -11.06 16.69
C ASP A 331 -31.54 -10.88 17.36
N ILE A 332 -31.52 -10.39 18.60
CA ILE A 332 -30.29 -10.14 19.37
C ILE A 332 -29.48 -11.43 19.58
N MET A 333 -28.17 -11.27 19.70
CA MET A 333 -27.21 -12.34 20.01
C MET A 333 -27.60 -13.05 21.30
N VAL A 334 -27.25 -14.33 21.38
CA VAL A 334 -27.38 -15.12 22.61
C VAL A 334 -26.31 -14.74 23.61
N GLY A 335 -25.09 -14.48 23.13
CA GLY A 335 -23.98 -14.15 24.00
C GLY A 335 -22.67 -13.89 23.27
N LEU A 336 -21.61 -13.74 24.06
CA LEU A 336 -20.25 -13.61 23.57
C LEU A 336 -19.47 -14.89 23.86
N LEU A 337 -18.66 -15.30 22.90
CA LEU A 337 -17.75 -16.42 23.01
C LEU A 337 -16.57 -16.04 23.91
N GLU A 338 -16.26 -16.92 24.85
CA GLU A 338 -15.05 -16.84 25.66
C GLU A 338 -14.03 -17.89 25.20
N PRO A 339 -12.73 -17.71 25.52
CA PRO A 339 -11.70 -18.69 25.21
C PRO A 339 -12.09 -20.09 25.69
N GLY A 340 -11.91 -21.10 24.82
CA GLY A 340 -12.32 -22.48 25.08
C GLY A 340 -13.78 -22.79 24.71
N GLY A 341 -14.47 -21.88 24.00
CA GLY A 341 -15.75 -22.14 23.36
C GLY A 341 -16.99 -21.94 24.23
N ARG A 342 -16.83 -21.47 25.48
CA ARG A 342 -17.95 -21.19 26.38
C ARG A 342 -18.72 -19.95 25.92
N VAL A 343 -20.04 -20.04 25.89
CA VAL A 343 -20.91 -18.89 25.57
C VAL A 343 -21.28 -18.18 26.87
N ARG A 344 -20.82 -16.93 27.03
CA ARG A 344 -21.30 -16.04 28.07
C ARG A 344 -22.57 -15.37 27.59
N GLU A 345 -23.71 -15.83 28.09
CA GLU A 345 -25.01 -15.27 27.74
C GLU A 345 -25.09 -13.78 28.06
N VAL A 346 -25.76 -13.04 27.17
CA VAL A 346 -25.99 -11.61 27.33
C VAL A 346 -27.50 -11.40 27.44
N GLU A 347 -28.00 -11.36 28.67
CA GLU A 347 -29.38 -10.94 28.91
C GLU A 347 -29.49 -9.43 28.73
N ARG A 348 -30.09 -8.98 27.63
CA ARG A 348 -30.34 -7.55 27.41
C ARG A 348 -31.73 -7.31 26.83
N GLN A 349 -32.55 -6.57 27.58
CA GLN A 349 -33.78 -5.97 27.04
C GLN A 349 -33.47 -4.85 26.02
N GLU A 350 -32.32 -4.18 26.19
CA GLU A 350 -31.87 -3.07 25.33
C GLU A 350 -30.39 -3.25 24.92
N PHE A 351 -30.12 -3.15 23.62
CA PHE A 351 -28.79 -3.24 23.04
C PHE A 351 -28.26 -1.84 22.71
N HIS A 352 -27.28 -1.40 23.49
CA HIS A 352 -26.51 -0.19 23.25
C HIS A 352 -25.48 -0.45 22.15
N THR A 353 -25.74 0.05 20.95
CA THR A 353 -24.92 -0.21 19.75
C THR A 353 -23.56 0.47 19.83
N ARG A 354 -23.46 1.54 20.65
CA ARG A 354 -22.35 2.50 20.66
C ARG A 354 -22.16 3.21 19.34
N ASP A 355 -23.20 3.26 18.52
CA ASP A 355 -23.24 4.05 17.29
C ASP A 355 -24.09 5.30 17.55
N ILE A 356 -23.76 6.39 16.85
CA ILE A 356 -24.46 7.67 16.98
C ILE A 356 -25.27 7.97 15.72
N GLY A 357 -26.41 8.59 15.91
CA GLY A 357 -27.34 8.88 14.83
C GLY A 357 -28.52 9.70 15.30
N PHE A 358 -29.49 9.86 14.42
CA PHE A 358 -30.79 10.47 14.74
C PHE A 358 -31.91 9.76 13.98
N LEU A 359 -33.13 9.86 14.51
CA LEU A 359 -34.35 9.47 13.79
C LEU A 359 -34.95 10.70 13.14
N THR A 360 -35.39 10.57 11.89
CA THR A 360 -36.21 11.59 11.24
C THR A 360 -37.62 11.64 11.84
N PRO A 361 -38.41 12.71 11.62
CA PRO A 361 -39.82 12.73 12.02
C PRO A 361 -40.65 11.59 11.42
N ALA A 362 -40.24 11.05 10.26
CA ALA A 362 -40.86 9.90 9.60
C ALA A 362 -40.41 8.54 10.19
N GLY A 363 -39.47 8.52 11.14
CA GLY A 363 -38.96 7.32 11.77
C GLY A 363 -37.78 6.65 11.06
N SER A 364 -37.30 7.20 9.92
CA SER A 364 -36.10 6.70 9.25
C SER A 364 -34.84 7.01 10.07
N LEU A 365 -33.96 6.05 10.20
CA LEU A 365 -32.71 6.14 10.95
C LEU A 365 -31.58 6.65 10.05
N ARG A 366 -30.80 7.61 10.56
CA ARG A 366 -29.50 7.96 10.00
C ARG A 366 -28.40 7.64 11.00
N VAL A 367 -27.47 6.75 10.61
CA VAL A 367 -26.28 6.43 11.40
C VAL A 367 -25.12 7.28 10.90
N LEU A 368 -24.47 8.01 11.81
CA LEU A 368 -23.37 8.91 11.48
C LEU A 368 -22.02 8.22 11.70
N GLY A 369 -21.92 7.35 12.70
CA GLY A 369 -20.69 6.65 13.02
C GLY A 369 -20.66 6.13 14.45
N ARG A 370 -19.46 6.06 15.05
CA ARG A 370 -19.25 5.46 16.37
C ARG A 370 -19.33 6.52 17.47
N LYS A 371 -19.76 6.14 18.67
CA LYS A 371 -19.77 6.99 19.87
C LYS A 371 -18.34 7.32 20.30
N SER A 372 -17.79 8.39 19.72
CA SER A 372 -16.48 9.00 20.03
C SER A 372 -16.69 10.49 20.32
N ALA A 373 -17.58 10.80 21.28
CA ALA A 373 -17.86 12.18 21.65
C ALA A 373 -16.61 12.84 22.24
N VAL A 374 -16.36 14.09 21.85
CA VAL A 374 -15.25 14.87 22.39
C VAL A 374 -15.75 16.22 22.86
N HIS A 375 -15.17 16.73 23.93
CA HIS A 375 -15.52 18.04 24.45
C HIS A 375 -14.51 19.08 23.98
N ARG A 376 -14.99 20.17 23.39
CA ARG A 376 -14.18 21.28 22.91
C ARG A 376 -14.93 22.59 23.12
N PHE A 377 -14.29 23.57 23.75
CA PHE A 377 -14.86 24.90 24.04
C PHE A 377 -16.23 24.86 24.77
N GLY A 378 -16.46 23.86 25.64
CA GLY A 378 -17.73 23.70 26.36
C GLY A 378 -18.85 23.04 25.56
N HIS A 379 -18.58 22.60 24.32
CA HIS A 379 -19.51 21.86 23.48
C HIS A 379 -19.17 20.38 23.45
N THR A 380 -20.20 19.52 23.48
CA THR A 380 -20.08 18.10 23.16
C THR A 380 -20.15 17.96 21.64
N LEU A 381 -19.06 17.52 21.05
CA LEU A 381 -18.88 17.38 19.62
C LEU A 381 -18.84 15.90 19.23
N TYR A 382 -19.44 15.62 18.08
CA TYR A 382 -19.44 14.29 17.48
C TYR A 382 -18.66 14.37 16.16
N PRO A 383 -17.41 13.90 16.11
CA PRO A 383 -16.54 14.04 14.93
C PRO A 383 -17.20 13.55 13.64
N ASP A 384 -17.89 12.40 13.69
CA ASP A 384 -18.56 11.86 12.51
C ASP A 384 -19.73 12.75 12.03
N ALA A 385 -20.44 13.42 12.95
CA ALA A 385 -21.48 14.40 12.58
C ALA A 385 -20.88 15.68 11.97
N ILE A 386 -19.71 16.10 12.44
CA ILE A 386 -18.97 17.23 11.86
C ILE A 386 -18.45 16.87 10.47
N ALA A 387 -17.93 15.65 10.31
CA ALA A 387 -17.45 15.14 9.02
C ALA A 387 -18.57 15.15 7.97
N GLU A 388 -19.78 14.75 8.36
CA GLU A 388 -20.94 14.75 7.47
C GLU A 388 -21.30 16.16 7.01
N LYS A 389 -21.44 17.11 7.94
CA LYS A 389 -21.66 18.54 7.61
C LYS A 389 -20.57 19.09 6.70
N ALA A 390 -19.31 18.77 7.01
CA ALA A 390 -18.16 19.20 6.22
C ALA A 390 -18.15 18.60 4.81
N GLY A 391 -18.72 17.40 4.60
CA GLY A 391 -18.83 16.74 3.30
C GLY A 391 -19.61 17.54 2.25
N ALA A 392 -20.45 18.50 2.68
CA ALA A 392 -21.11 19.45 1.79
C ALA A 392 -20.13 20.34 0.98
N CYS A 393 -18.83 20.33 1.33
CA CYS A 393 -17.78 20.96 0.53
C CYS A 393 -17.52 20.26 -0.82
N GLY A 394 -18.13 19.10 -1.06
CA GLY A 394 -18.00 18.35 -2.32
C GLY A 394 -16.84 17.37 -2.37
N ALA A 395 -16.28 17.00 -1.21
CA ALA A 395 -15.25 15.98 -1.08
C ALA A 395 -15.47 15.09 0.15
N PRO A 396 -14.99 13.82 0.15
CA PRO A 396 -15.11 12.95 1.31
C PRO A 396 -14.29 13.50 2.48
N VAL A 397 -14.95 13.77 3.61
CA VAL A 397 -14.31 14.25 4.84
C VAL A 397 -14.37 13.19 5.95
N ARG A 398 -13.30 13.06 6.74
CA ARG A 398 -13.27 12.42 8.06
C ARG A 398 -12.81 13.46 9.07
N VAL A 399 -13.33 13.40 10.29
CA VAL A 399 -12.84 14.25 11.38
C VAL A 399 -12.29 13.33 12.47
N ILE A 400 -11.00 13.49 12.75
CA ILE A 400 -10.29 12.73 13.77
C ILE A 400 -10.00 13.66 14.94
N PRO A 401 -10.56 13.40 16.12
CA PRO A 401 -10.16 14.11 17.31
C PRO A 401 -8.79 13.60 17.79
N VAL A 402 -7.93 14.53 18.19
CA VAL A 402 -6.63 14.26 18.79
C VAL A 402 -6.57 14.99 20.13
N GLU A 403 -6.30 14.26 21.20
CA GLU A 403 -6.07 14.88 22.51
C GLU A 403 -4.68 15.52 22.54
N ASP A 404 -4.63 16.78 22.99
CA ASP A 404 -3.40 17.56 23.16
C ASP A 404 -3.37 18.04 24.62
N GLU A 405 -2.33 17.67 25.36
CA GLU A 405 -2.20 17.96 26.79
C GLU A 405 -2.21 19.47 27.12
N GLN A 406 -1.80 20.32 26.17
CA GLN A 406 -1.74 21.77 26.37
C GLN A 406 -2.96 22.51 25.81
N ARG A 407 -3.59 21.99 24.76
CA ARG A 407 -4.62 22.69 23.97
C ARG A 407 -5.99 22.05 24.01
N GLY A 408 -6.13 20.92 24.72
CA GLY A 408 -7.35 20.11 24.75
C GLY A 408 -7.62 19.41 23.42
N THR A 409 -8.84 18.96 23.20
CA THR A 409 -9.18 18.23 21.96
C THR A 409 -9.00 19.08 20.71
N GLN A 410 -8.08 18.67 19.82
CA GLN A 410 -7.94 19.21 18.47
C GLN A 410 -8.74 18.37 17.46
N LEU A 411 -9.39 19.02 16.49
CA LEU A 411 -10.07 18.35 15.37
C LEU A 411 -9.20 18.40 14.11
N VAL A 412 -8.80 17.25 13.61
CA VAL A 412 -8.07 17.08 12.35
C VAL A 412 -9.05 16.61 11.28
N PHE A 413 -9.23 17.41 10.23
CA PHE A 413 -10.10 17.06 9.11
C PHE A 413 -9.25 16.39 8.04
N VAL A 414 -9.50 15.12 7.75
CA VAL A 414 -8.86 14.39 6.66
C VAL A 414 -9.80 14.42 5.46
N ILE A 415 -9.36 15.04 4.38
CA ILE A 415 -10.15 15.24 3.16
C ILE A 415 -9.55 14.40 2.04
N THR A 416 -10.41 13.68 1.34
CA THR A 416 -10.01 12.89 0.18
C THR A 416 -10.17 13.73 -1.07
N ASP A 417 -9.07 14.07 -1.74
CA ASP A 417 -9.08 14.85 -2.96
C ASP A 417 -8.09 14.25 -3.96
N PRO A 418 -8.57 13.54 -4.99
CA PRO A 418 -7.70 12.98 -6.03
C PRO A 418 -6.88 14.02 -6.81
N ALA A 419 -7.31 15.29 -6.82
CA ALA A 419 -6.59 16.41 -7.42
C ALA A 419 -5.61 17.08 -6.44
N GLU A 420 -5.60 16.64 -5.18
CA GLU A 420 -4.69 17.07 -4.12
C GLU A 420 -4.61 18.59 -3.97
N GLN A 421 -5.76 19.28 -4.02
CA GLN A 421 -5.79 20.72 -3.88
C GLN A 421 -5.19 21.17 -2.54
N PRO A 422 -4.60 22.38 -2.49
CA PRO A 422 -3.88 22.83 -1.30
C PRO A 422 -4.75 22.82 -0.05
N VAL A 423 -4.17 22.45 1.10
CA VAL A 423 -4.82 22.46 2.43
C VAL A 423 -5.58 23.78 2.70
N ALA A 424 -5.06 24.92 2.25
CA ALA A 424 -5.70 26.23 2.40
C ALA A 424 -7.01 26.38 1.60
N HIS A 425 -7.11 25.75 0.42
CA HIS A 425 -8.37 25.66 -0.32
C HIS A 425 -9.42 24.97 0.54
N TRP A 426 -9.09 23.76 0.97
CA TRP A 426 -9.99 22.88 1.70
C TRP A 426 -10.39 23.41 3.07
N LYS A 427 -9.46 24.03 3.81
CA LYS A 427 -9.76 24.70 5.08
C LYS A 427 -10.81 25.81 4.91
N ARG A 428 -10.72 26.60 3.83
CA ARG A 428 -11.75 27.61 3.52
C ARG A 428 -13.08 26.98 3.08
N ALA A 429 -13.02 25.89 2.32
CA ALA A 429 -14.21 25.20 1.83
C ALA A 429 -15.02 24.58 2.98
N VAL A 430 -14.41 23.77 3.85
CA VAL A 430 -15.11 23.09 4.95
C VAL A 430 -15.61 24.04 6.03
N SER A 431 -14.87 25.11 6.35
CA SER A 431 -15.27 26.07 7.38
C SER A 431 -16.57 26.82 7.08
N ARG A 432 -17.09 26.76 5.84
CA ARG A 432 -18.40 27.32 5.47
C ARG A 432 -19.59 26.47 5.94
N PHE A 433 -19.36 25.20 6.23
CA PHE A 433 -20.41 24.22 6.51
C PHE A 433 -20.44 23.73 7.96
N VAL A 434 -19.48 24.16 8.79
CA VAL A 434 -19.37 23.76 10.20
C VAL A 434 -19.32 25.00 11.10
N ALA A 435 -19.84 24.89 12.33
CA ALA A 435 -19.85 26.00 13.27
C ALA A 435 -18.43 26.39 13.71
N ALA A 436 -18.22 27.62 14.20
CA ALA A 436 -16.90 28.13 14.57
C ALA A 436 -16.13 27.21 15.55
N HIS A 437 -16.82 26.60 16.50
CA HIS A 437 -16.24 25.68 17.49
C HIS A 437 -16.01 24.26 16.95
N GLU A 438 -16.55 23.93 15.77
CA GLU A 438 -16.38 22.67 15.05
C GLU A 438 -15.33 22.76 13.94
N GLN A 439 -14.83 23.96 13.63
CA GLN A 439 -13.87 24.19 12.55
C GLN A 439 -12.55 23.43 12.78
N PRO A 440 -11.88 23.00 11.69
CA PRO A 440 -10.63 22.25 11.77
C PRO A 440 -9.52 23.03 12.48
N ASN A 441 -8.89 22.40 13.48
CA ASN A 441 -7.56 22.82 13.91
C ASN A 441 -6.56 22.54 12.78
N ARG A 442 -6.75 21.41 12.08
CA ARG A 442 -5.91 20.92 10.98
C ARG A 442 -6.75 20.37 9.84
N VAL A 443 -6.19 20.46 8.64
CA VAL A 443 -6.70 19.79 7.45
C VAL A 443 -5.56 18.97 6.88
N VAL A 444 -5.80 17.70 6.61
CA VAL A 444 -4.93 16.78 5.90
C VAL A 444 -5.63 16.44 4.60
N VAL A 445 -4.92 16.52 3.48
CA VAL A 445 -5.47 16.15 2.17
C VAL A 445 -4.80 14.85 1.77
N LEU A 446 -5.60 13.83 1.54
CA LEU A 446 -5.14 12.54 1.03
C LEU A 446 -5.73 12.34 -0.35
N LYS A 447 -4.96 11.70 -1.24
CA LYS A 447 -5.49 11.26 -2.52
C LYS A 447 -6.61 10.23 -2.36
N GLU A 448 -6.46 9.32 -1.40
CA GLU A 448 -7.39 8.23 -1.09
C GLU A 448 -7.40 7.96 0.43
N LEU A 449 -8.52 7.47 0.98
CA LEU A 449 -8.55 7.06 2.39
C LEU A 449 -7.83 5.71 2.54
N PRO A 450 -7.02 5.53 3.60
CA PRO A 450 -6.46 4.22 3.91
C PRO A 450 -7.60 3.25 4.22
N LEU A 451 -7.53 2.05 3.64
CA LEU A 451 -8.50 0.98 3.85
C LEU A 451 -7.82 -0.18 4.57
N ASN A 452 -8.54 -0.86 5.47
CA ASN A 452 -8.09 -2.09 6.09
C ASN A 452 -8.33 -3.30 5.19
N GLY A 453 -7.88 -4.49 5.62
CA GLY A 453 -8.01 -5.74 4.85
C GLY A 453 -9.44 -6.13 4.45
N ASN A 454 -10.46 -5.52 5.07
CA ASN A 454 -11.88 -5.75 4.79
C ASN A 454 -12.47 -4.69 3.83
N GLY A 455 -11.63 -3.83 3.24
CA GLY A 455 -12.05 -2.75 2.35
C GLY A 455 -12.74 -1.59 3.07
N LYS A 456 -12.73 -1.57 4.40
CA LYS A 456 -13.28 -0.48 5.21
C LYS A 456 -12.23 0.56 5.50
N VAL A 457 -12.63 1.80 5.79
CA VAL A 457 -11.65 2.83 6.18
C VAL A 457 -10.86 2.43 7.43
N ASP A 458 -9.54 2.50 7.35
CA ASP A 458 -8.62 2.24 8.45
C ASP A 458 -8.56 3.44 9.39
N LEU A 459 -9.38 3.36 10.44
CA LEU A 459 -9.45 4.41 11.48
C LEU A 459 -8.16 4.52 12.29
N GLN A 460 -7.35 3.46 12.41
CA GLN A 460 -6.09 3.53 13.14
C GLN A 460 -5.06 4.28 12.31
N ALA A 461 -4.92 3.96 11.02
CA ALA A 461 -4.07 4.71 10.11
C ALA A 461 -4.46 6.20 10.06
N LEU A 462 -5.77 6.52 10.02
CA LEU A 462 -6.24 7.90 10.09
C LEU A 462 -5.93 8.60 11.42
N ARG A 463 -5.97 7.87 12.55
CA ARG A 463 -5.56 8.38 13.86
C ARG A 463 -4.07 8.66 13.93
N ASP A 464 -3.25 7.77 13.38
CA ASP A 464 -1.80 7.95 13.34
C ASP A 464 -1.44 9.16 12.46
N ILE A 465 -2.05 9.29 11.28
CA ILE A 465 -1.93 10.48 10.41
C ILE A 465 -2.32 11.77 11.17
N ALA A 466 -3.46 11.75 11.88
CA ALA A 466 -3.93 12.90 12.62
C ALA A 466 -3.01 13.23 13.82
N ALA A 467 -2.56 12.22 14.56
CA ALA A 467 -1.65 12.37 15.69
C ALA A 467 -0.29 12.91 15.25
N SER A 468 0.30 12.38 14.17
CA SER A 468 1.52 12.92 13.56
C SER A 468 1.33 14.37 13.12
N THR A 469 0.17 14.72 12.56
CA THR A 469 -0.15 16.09 12.13
C THR A 469 -0.18 17.09 13.31
N VAL A 470 -0.65 16.65 14.47
CA VAL A 470 -0.67 17.46 15.71
C VAL A 470 0.71 17.48 16.37
N ALA A 471 1.43 16.35 16.41
CA ALA A 471 2.77 16.24 16.99
C ALA A 471 3.82 17.11 16.27
N LEU A 472 3.67 17.32 14.94
CA LEU A 472 4.47 18.27 14.16
C LEU A 472 4.37 19.74 14.64
N GLU A 473 3.41 20.06 15.52
CA GLU A 473 3.30 21.38 16.15
C GLU A 473 4.14 21.52 17.43
N GLY A 474 4.46 20.42 18.13
CA GLY A 474 5.38 20.42 19.28
C GLY A 474 6.82 20.78 18.90
N VAL A 475 7.12 20.80 17.60
CA VAL A 475 8.42 21.17 17.01
C VAL A 475 8.37 22.57 16.36
N LYS A 476 7.24 23.30 16.41
CA LYS A 476 7.14 24.65 15.84
C LYS A 476 7.70 25.73 16.77
N GLY A 477 9.04 25.80 16.82
CA GLY A 477 9.71 27.09 16.83
C GLY A 477 9.44 27.79 15.49
N VAL A 478 9.09 29.07 15.54
CA VAL A 478 8.82 29.93 14.38
C VAL A 478 10.05 29.97 13.47
N PHE A 479 9.94 29.44 12.25
CA PHE A 479 10.83 29.82 11.14
C PHE A 479 9.98 30.35 9.98
N PRO A 480 10.27 31.56 9.46
CA PRO A 480 9.50 32.13 8.36
C PRO A 480 9.71 31.29 7.10
N ARG A 481 8.64 31.14 6.30
CA ARG A 481 8.78 30.77 4.88
C ARG A 481 9.63 31.84 4.19
N VAL A 482 10.86 31.52 3.84
CA VAL A 482 11.64 32.35 2.92
C VAL A 482 11.22 31.99 1.49
N HIS A 483 10.05 32.49 1.08
CA HIS A 483 9.86 32.85 -0.32
C HIS A 483 10.42 34.27 -0.45
N GLY A 484 11.73 34.37 -0.65
CA GLY A 484 12.41 35.65 -0.83
C GLY A 484 13.38 35.52 -1.97
N ASP A 485 13.39 36.55 -2.82
CA ASP A 485 14.42 36.88 -3.80
C ASP A 485 15.81 36.92 -3.14
N ALA A 486 16.36 35.76 -2.78
CA ALA A 486 17.75 35.65 -2.39
C ALA A 486 18.57 35.97 -3.63
N ASP A 487 19.26 37.11 -3.61
CA ASP A 487 20.16 37.55 -4.66
C ASP A 487 21.15 36.41 -4.97
N PRO A 488 21.10 35.80 -6.17
CA PRO A 488 21.99 34.70 -6.57
C PRO A 488 23.48 35.07 -6.48
N SER A 489 23.79 36.37 -6.34
CA SER A 489 25.14 36.93 -6.26
C SER A 489 25.69 37.15 -4.83
N ALA A 490 24.93 36.85 -3.77
CA ALA A 490 25.30 37.29 -2.41
C ALA A 490 26.59 36.66 -1.82
N ILE A 491 27.03 35.50 -2.33
CA ILE A 491 28.29 34.85 -1.90
C ILE A 491 29.20 34.69 -3.12
N PRO A 492 30.33 35.42 -3.17
CA PRO A 492 31.35 35.24 -4.21
C PRO A 492 31.83 33.79 -4.27
N PHE A 493 32.13 33.28 -5.48
CA PHE A 493 32.62 31.91 -5.67
C PHE A 493 33.75 31.49 -4.71
N PRO A 494 34.77 32.32 -4.42
CA PRO A 494 35.82 31.98 -3.45
C PRO A 494 35.32 31.68 -2.04
N ASP A 495 34.20 32.29 -1.64
CA ASP A 495 33.64 32.20 -0.28
C ASP A 495 32.64 31.04 -0.14
N ARG A 496 32.20 30.43 -1.26
CA ARG A 496 31.22 29.32 -1.25
C ARG A 496 31.81 28.01 -0.72
N LEU A 497 33.13 27.80 -0.83
CA LEU A 497 33.78 26.61 -0.30
C LEU A 497 33.64 26.52 1.23
N ALA A 498 33.76 27.66 1.93
CA ALA A 498 33.53 27.73 3.37
C ALA A 498 32.11 27.30 3.76
N ARG A 499 31.11 27.57 2.91
CA ARG A 499 29.71 27.15 3.13
C ARG A 499 29.50 25.65 2.99
N LEU A 500 30.29 24.97 2.17
CA LEU A 500 30.29 23.50 2.14
C LEU A 500 30.91 22.92 3.42
N THR A 501 31.93 23.58 3.97
CA THR A 501 32.47 23.24 5.29
C THR A 501 31.44 23.43 6.40
N ASP A 502 30.71 24.56 6.40
CA ASP A 502 29.61 24.82 7.34
C ASP A 502 28.52 23.73 7.23
N LEU A 503 28.19 23.32 6.01
CA LEU A 503 27.23 22.24 5.75
C LEU A 503 27.71 20.90 6.30
N ALA A 504 28.97 20.53 6.07
CA ALA A 504 29.55 19.30 6.62
C ALA A 504 29.55 19.30 8.16
N GLN A 505 29.80 20.47 8.78
CA GLN A 505 29.70 20.64 10.22
C GLN A 505 28.26 20.47 10.73
N LEU A 506 27.25 21.06 10.06
CA LEU A 506 25.84 20.85 10.41
C LEU A 506 25.46 19.37 10.38
N LEU A 507 25.88 18.63 9.35
CA LEU A 507 25.56 17.21 9.22
C LEU A 507 26.12 16.38 10.39
N ARG A 508 27.24 16.82 10.98
CA ARG A 508 27.82 16.21 12.20
C ARG A 508 27.06 16.61 13.46
N GLU A 509 26.80 17.90 13.64
CA GLU A 509 26.24 18.45 14.88
C GLU A 509 24.73 18.18 15.02
N ARG A 510 23.98 18.25 13.90
CA ARG A 510 22.53 18.05 13.85
C ARG A 510 22.16 16.69 13.23
N ARG A 511 23.05 15.69 13.36
CA ARG A 511 22.88 14.36 12.77
C ARG A 511 21.52 13.74 13.10
N THR A 512 21.08 13.80 14.36
CA THR A 512 19.79 13.24 14.79
C THR A 512 18.60 13.85 14.05
N GLU A 513 18.64 15.15 13.76
CA GLU A 513 17.57 15.83 13.05
C GLU A 513 17.55 15.45 11.57
N VAL A 514 18.72 15.40 10.93
CA VAL A 514 18.87 14.93 9.56
C VAL A 514 18.41 13.47 9.44
N MET A 515 18.81 12.61 10.37
CA MET A 515 18.34 11.23 10.47
C MET A 515 16.82 11.15 10.53
N SER A 516 16.17 11.98 11.36
CA SER A 516 14.70 12.00 11.48
C SER A 516 13.95 12.35 10.20
N LEU A 517 14.61 13.09 9.29
CA LEU A 517 14.07 13.41 7.96
C LEU A 517 14.32 12.26 6.98
N LEU A 518 15.54 11.73 6.95
CA LEU A 518 15.91 10.66 6.02
C LEU A 518 15.17 9.35 6.34
N THR A 519 15.01 8.99 7.62
CA THR A 519 14.29 7.76 8.01
C THR A 519 12.78 7.81 7.78
N GLN A 520 12.26 8.86 7.14
CA GLN A 520 10.88 8.87 6.63
C GLN A 520 10.75 8.14 5.29
N VAL A 521 11.86 7.93 4.56
CA VAL A 521 11.86 7.40 3.19
C VAL A 521 12.88 6.28 2.95
N MET A 522 13.72 5.97 3.94
CA MET A 522 14.76 4.94 3.84
C MET A 522 15.15 4.35 5.20
N SER A 523 15.83 3.20 5.19
CA SER A 523 16.26 2.53 6.43
C SER A 523 17.32 3.31 7.21
N TYR A 524 17.32 3.17 8.53
CA TYR A 524 18.25 3.83 9.45
C TYR A 524 19.71 3.66 9.03
N LYS A 525 20.13 2.43 8.69
CA LYS A 525 21.52 2.15 8.26
C LYS A 525 21.89 2.88 6.98
N THR A 526 20.94 2.99 6.05
CA THR A 526 21.13 3.73 4.78
C THR A 526 21.26 5.22 5.06
N ALA A 527 20.33 5.80 5.82
CA ALA A 527 20.36 7.21 6.19
C ALA A 527 21.66 7.58 6.93
N TYR A 528 22.12 6.70 7.82
CA TYR A 528 23.36 6.91 8.56
C TYR A 528 24.58 6.93 7.63
N GLY A 529 24.70 5.93 6.74
CA GLY A 529 25.80 5.87 5.77
C GLY A 529 25.75 7.00 4.74
N GLU A 530 24.55 7.42 4.35
CA GLU A 530 24.33 8.55 3.44
C GLU A 530 24.87 9.86 4.01
N ILE A 531 24.69 10.11 5.31
CA ILE A 531 25.26 11.29 5.98
C ILE A 531 26.78 11.25 5.92
N ASP A 532 27.40 10.11 6.21
CA ASP A 532 28.86 9.97 6.19
C ASP A 532 29.43 10.16 4.78
N ALA A 533 28.81 9.57 3.76
CA ALA A 533 29.19 9.77 2.36
C ALA A 533 29.05 11.24 1.93
N SER A 534 27.95 11.90 2.34
CA SER A 534 27.71 13.32 2.07
C SER A 534 28.78 14.22 2.69
N ILE A 535 29.20 13.93 3.93
CA ILE A 535 30.29 14.65 4.59
C ILE A 535 31.60 14.46 3.83
N ALA A 536 31.93 13.22 3.44
CA ALA A 536 33.16 12.93 2.71
C ALA A 536 33.21 13.68 1.36
N ALA A 537 32.11 13.67 0.59
CA ALA A 537 32.02 14.37 -0.69
C ALA A 537 32.12 15.90 -0.55
N LEU A 538 31.54 16.47 0.52
CA LEU A 538 31.69 17.90 0.83
C LEU A 538 33.14 18.27 1.16
N GLU A 539 33.86 17.40 1.87
CA GLU A 539 35.27 17.62 2.23
C GLU A 539 36.22 17.46 1.05
N GLY A 540 35.90 16.58 0.10
CA GLY A 540 36.66 16.40 -1.15
C GLY A 540 36.35 17.43 -2.25
N ALA A 541 35.28 18.23 -2.09
CA ALA A 541 34.84 19.21 -3.09
C ALA A 541 35.94 20.19 -3.54
N ALA A 542 36.80 20.64 -2.62
CA ALA A 542 37.91 21.54 -2.97
C ALA A 542 38.90 20.89 -3.96
N ALA A 543 39.24 19.62 -3.71
CA ALA A 543 40.15 18.86 -4.56
C ALA A 543 39.50 18.55 -5.91
N GLU A 544 38.20 18.25 -5.93
CA GLU A 544 37.41 18.07 -7.15
C GLU A 544 37.49 19.30 -8.06
N ILE A 545 37.14 20.48 -7.53
CA ILE A 545 37.16 21.72 -8.31
C ILE A 545 38.58 22.07 -8.77
N ALA A 546 39.59 21.87 -7.94
CA ALA A 546 40.99 22.12 -8.31
C ALA A 546 41.47 21.19 -9.45
N ARG A 547 40.97 19.95 -9.48
CA ARG A 547 41.33 18.91 -10.46
C ARG A 547 40.67 19.15 -11.81
N TYR A 548 39.37 19.40 -11.84
CA TYR A 548 38.61 19.48 -13.10
C TYR A 548 38.42 20.91 -13.62
N ARG A 549 38.53 21.93 -12.75
CA ARG A 549 38.46 23.35 -13.10
C ARG A 549 37.27 23.69 -14.02
N PRO A 550 36.03 23.35 -13.63
CA PRO A 550 34.87 23.69 -14.45
C PRO A 550 34.78 25.21 -14.68
N PRO A 551 34.43 25.66 -15.89
CA PRO A 551 34.16 27.08 -16.14
C PRO A 551 32.92 27.55 -15.35
N ALA A 552 32.86 28.85 -15.06
CA ALA A 552 31.66 29.46 -14.49
C ALA A 552 30.50 29.40 -15.50
N ILE A 553 29.33 28.95 -15.06
CA ILE A 553 28.09 28.86 -15.85
C ILE A 553 26.95 29.60 -15.16
N GLY A 554 25.90 29.96 -15.90
CA GLY A 554 24.77 30.72 -15.38
C GLY A 554 23.85 29.87 -14.52
N GLN A 555 23.29 28.79 -15.08
CA GLN A 555 22.32 27.97 -14.34
C GLN A 555 22.45 26.47 -14.58
N ILE A 556 22.38 25.70 -13.50
CA ILE A 556 22.17 24.25 -13.54
C ILE A 556 20.72 23.96 -13.13
N GLY A 557 20.02 23.19 -13.95
CA GLY A 557 18.71 22.62 -13.64
C GLY A 557 18.86 21.16 -13.24
N VAL A 558 18.24 20.73 -12.14
CA VAL A 558 18.36 19.35 -11.64
C VAL A 558 17.00 18.73 -11.40
N LEU A 559 16.74 17.58 -12.04
CA LEU A 559 15.62 16.70 -11.73
C LEU A 559 16.09 15.61 -10.76
N MET A 560 15.74 15.78 -9.48
CA MET A 560 16.31 15.03 -8.36
C MET A 560 15.81 13.57 -8.30
N PRO A 561 16.65 12.63 -7.84
CA PRO A 561 16.25 11.26 -7.61
C PRO A 561 15.34 11.16 -6.38
N SER A 562 14.75 9.98 -6.18
CA SER A 562 13.96 9.69 -4.97
C SER A 562 14.74 8.89 -3.93
N ASN A 563 15.82 8.23 -4.33
CA ASN A 563 16.72 7.45 -3.48
C ASN A 563 17.95 8.30 -3.13
N ILE A 564 18.47 8.11 -1.90
CA ILE A 564 19.68 8.79 -1.40
C ILE A 564 19.63 10.33 -1.63
N PRO A 565 18.61 11.03 -1.06
CA PRO A 565 18.32 12.42 -1.36
C PRO A 565 19.34 13.44 -0.82
N LEU A 566 19.95 13.21 0.34
CA LEU A 566 20.99 14.07 0.92
C LEU A 566 22.29 13.96 0.12
N TYR A 567 22.73 12.76 -0.24
CA TYR A 567 23.94 12.61 -1.03
C TYR A 567 23.77 13.25 -2.40
N SER A 568 22.61 13.00 -3.04
CA SER A 568 22.25 13.65 -4.30
C SER A 568 22.18 15.16 -4.18
N TYR A 569 21.71 15.71 -3.05
CA TYR A 569 21.70 17.14 -2.79
C TYR A 569 23.14 17.70 -2.78
N VAL A 570 24.07 16.99 -2.15
CA VAL A 570 25.50 17.38 -2.14
C VAL A 570 26.10 17.32 -3.55
N LEU A 571 25.97 16.19 -4.22
CA LEU A 571 26.61 15.93 -5.52
C LEU A 571 26.05 16.80 -6.65
N TYR A 572 24.73 17.01 -6.66
CA TYR A 572 24.06 17.66 -7.78
C TYR A 572 23.76 19.13 -7.54
N LEU A 573 23.72 19.58 -6.27
CA LEU A 573 23.34 20.95 -5.92
C LEU A 573 24.45 21.71 -5.21
N ALA A 574 24.95 21.18 -4.10
CA ALA A 574 25.89 21.89 -3.24
C ALA A 574 27.26 22.08 -3.92
N ILE A 575 27.89 21.00 -4.39
CA ILE A 575 29.19 21.08 -5.08
C ILE A 575 29.07 21.87 -6.40
N PRO A 576 28.06 21.64 -7.25
CA PRO A 576 27.92 22.42 -8.49
C PRO A 576 27.67 23.91 -8.30
N SER A 577 27.17 24.33 -7.12
CA SER A 577 27.06 25.75 -6.77
C SER A 577 28.42 26.46 -6.69
N LEU A 578 29.55 25.75 -6.63
CA LEU A 578 30.89 26.34 -6.64
C LEU A 578 31.31 26.93 -8.00
N TYR A 579 30.57 26.63 -9.08
CA TYR A 579 30.86 27.13 -10.43
C TYR A 579 29.60 27.50 -11.23
N SER A 580 28.41 27.44 -10.62
CA SER A 580 27.16 27.95 -11.22
C SER A 580 26.69 29.22 -10.51
N GLU A 581 26.25 30.24 -11.24
CA GLU A 581 25.63 31.43 -10.62
C GLU A 581 24.37 31.04 -9.85
N ARG A 582 23.59 30.09 -10.37
CA ARG A 582 22.36 29.57 -9.76
C ARG A 582 22.22 28.07 -9.97
N VAL A 583 21.69 27.35 -9.00
CA VAL A 583 21.26 25.96 -9.14
C VAL A 583 19.77 25.89 -8.83
N VAL A 584 18.98 25.36 -9.75
CA VAL A 584 17.54 25.16 -9.54
C VAL A 584 17.25 23.68 -9.59
N PHE A 585 16.52 23.16 -8.62
CA PHE A 585 16.19 21.75 -8.56
C PHE A 585 14.71 21.51 -8.37
N ARG A 586 14.24 20.44 -8.99
CA ARG A 586 12.89 19.93 -8.84
C ARG A 586 12.96 18.58 -8.10
N PRO A 587 12.30 18.44 -6.94
CA PRO A 587 12.19 17.14 -6.27
C PRO A 587 11.44 16.12 -7.12
N SER A 588 11.73 14.84 -6.91
CA SER A 588 10.78 13.80 -7.27
C SER A 588 9.49 13.96 -6.46
N ARG A 589 8.32 13.73 -7.10
CA ARG A 589 7.02 13.78 -6.42
C ARG A 589 6.92 12.79 -5.25
N ARG A 590 7.72 11.71 -5.28
CA ARG A 590 7.71 10.67 -4.24
C ARG A 590 8.23 11.15 -2.89
N ILE A 591 9.12 12.15 -2.88
CA ILE A 591 9.81 12.62 -1.68
C ILE A 591 9.85 14.16 -1.58
N ALA A 592 8.94 14.85 -2.28
CA ALA A 592 9.01 16.31 -2.42
C ALA A 592 8.94 17.03 -1.06
N ASP A 593 8.06 16.58 -0.17
CA ASP A 593 7.93 17.14 1.17
C ASP A 593 9.18 16.92 2.02
N GLN A 594 9.79 15.73 1.93
CA GLN A 594 11.01 15.41 2.67
C GLN A 594 12.20 16.20 2.15
N LEU A 595 12.34 16.32 0.82
CA LEU A 595 13.42 17.09 0.22
C LEU A 595 13.26 18.60 0.46
N LEU A 596 12.03 19.12 0.52
CA LEU A 596 11.76 20.50 0.94
C LEU A 596 12.23 20.73 2.37
N LYS A 597 11.83 19.89 3.33
CA LYS A 597 12.25 20.02 4.74
C LYS A 597 13.77 19.91 4.89
N LEU A 598 14.38 18.99 4.15
CA LEU A 598 15.83 18.86 4.12
C LEU A 598 16.47 20.13 3.55
N HIS A 599 15.99 20.64 2.42
CA HIS A 599 16.49 21.87 1.84
C HIS A 599 16.33 23.07 2.80
N GLU A 600 15.20 23.24 3.47
CA GLU A 600 14.98 24.29 4.48
C GLU A 600 16.00 24.19 5.64
N LEU A 601 16.26 22.97 6.12
CA LEU A 601 17.26 22.72 7.16
C LEU A 601 18.67 23.07 6.73
N LEU A 602 19.09 22.63 5.54
CA LEU A 602 20.45 22.84 5.04
C LEU A 602 20.68 24.30 4.59
N SER A 603 19.69 24.88 3.89
CA SER A 603 19.77 26.24 3.34
C SER A 603 19.85 27.32 4.43
N GLY A 604 19.31 27.04 5.62
CA GLY A 604 19.48 27.88 6.82
C GLY A 604 20.93 28.03 7.31
N VAL A 605 21.88 27.23 6.80
CA VAL A 605 23.31 27.33 7.14
C VAL A 605 24.16 27.70 5.94
N HIS A 606 24.00 27.04 4.79
CA HIS A 606 24.92 27.24 3.67
C HIS A 606 24.62 28.51 2.85
N HIS A 607 23.36 28.96 2.78
CA HIS A 607 22.93 30.17 2.02
C HIS A 607 23.44 30.25 0.56
N LEU A 608 23.74 29.10 -0.04
CA LEU A 608 24.18 28.95 -1.44
C LEU A 608 23.01 29.25 -2.38
N PRO A 609 23.27 29.62 -3.65
CA PRO A 609 22.22 29.98 -4.62
C PRO A 609 21.51 28.73 -5.19
N ILE A 610 20.96 27.90 -4.30
CA ILE A 610 20.22 26.69 -4.59
C ILE A 610 18.75 26.99 -4.35
N VAL A 611 17.93 26.81 -5.38
CA VAL A 611 16.51 27.16 -5.35
C VAL A 611 15.68 25.91 -5.68
N MET A 612 14.71 25.62 -4.84
CA MET A 612 13.72 24.58 -5.12
C MET A 612 12.62 25.11 -6.04
N ASP A 613 12.23 24.32 -7.03
CA ASP A 613 11.09 24.53 -7.92
C ASP A 613 10.03 23.45 -7.65
N ASP A 614 8.83 23.87 -7.24
CA ASP A 614 7.71 22.99 -6.89
C ASP A 614 6.76 22.69 -8.08
N SER A 615 7.09 23.18 -9.28
CA SER A 615 6.32 22.95 -10.50
C SER A 615 6.37 21.49 -10.97
N ASP A 616 5.46 21.14 -11.87
CA ASP A 616 5.51 19.81 -12.48
C ASP A 616 6.72 19.64 -13.42
N GLN A 617 7.02 18.39 -13.80
CA GLN A 617 8.21 18.12 -14.62
C GLN A 617 8.17 18.89 -15.95
N ARG A 618 6.98 19.04 -16.54
CA ARG A 618 6.83 19.70 -17.82
C ARG A 618 7.05 21.20 -17.67
N GLU A 619 6.42 21.82 -16.68
CA GLU A 619 6.58 23.23 -16.35
C GLU A 619 8.04 23.57 -16.02
N PHE A 620 8.71 22.73 -15.22
CA PHE A 620 10.14 22.86 -14.94
C PHE A 620 10.95 22.82 -16.24
N LEU A 621 10.71 21.84 -17.10
CA LEU A 621 11.44 21.69 -18.37
C LEU A 621 11.17 22.83 -19.36
N GLU A 622 9.96 23.39 -19.39
CA GLU A 622 9.58 24.54 -20.21
C GLU A 622 10.05 25.89 -19.60
N GLY A 623 10.31 25.91 -18.29
CA GLY A 623 10.72 27.08 -17.51
C GLY A 623 12.21 27.07 -17.14
N GLU A 624 12.53 26.69 -15.89
CA GLU A 624 13.90 26.73 -15.36
C GLU A 624 14.86 25.76 -16.07
N GLY A 625 14.39 24.56 -16.42
CA GLY A 625 15.13 23.60 -17.24
C GLY A 625 15.44 24.14 -18.63
N ALA A 626 14.50 24.86 -19.27
CA ALA A 626 14.71 25.51 -20.56
C ALA A 626 15.68 26.71 -20.48
N ARG A 627 15.94 27.29 -19.31
CA ARG A 627 16.93 28.37 -19.10
C ARG A 627 18.32 27.87 -18.74
N SER A 628 18.43 26.65 -18.24
CA SER A 628 19.68 26.10 -17.71
C SER A 628 20.73 25.89 -18.81
N ASP A 629 22.01 26.08 -18.48
CA ASP A 629 23.15 25.71 -19.33
C ASP A 629 23.42 24.21 -19.25
N VAL A 630 23.23 23.65 -18.06
CA VAL A 630 23.35 22.22 -17.76
C VAL A 630 22.03 21.71 -17.20
N LEU A 631 21.51 20.63 -17.76
CA LEU A 631 20.36 19.93 -17.21
C LEU A 631 20.77 18.53 -16.74
N VAL A 632 20.65 18.29 -15.44
CA VAL A 632 20.92 17.00 -14.80
C VAL A 632 19.60 16.27 -14.62
N PHE A 633 19.54 15.01 -15.08
CA PHE A 633 18.36 14.17 -14.93
C PHE A 633 18.73 12.82 -14.35
N THR A 634 18.02 12.44 -13.28
CA THR A 634 18.05 11.09 -12.72
C THR A 634 16.74 10.35 -13.03
N GLY A 635 16.83 9.07 -13.38
CA GLY A 635 15.66 8.23 -13.65
C GLY A 635 15.82 7.28 -14.83
N THR A 636 14.72 6.97 -15.51
CA THR A 636 14.71 5.94 -16.56
C THR A 636 15.25 6.46 -17.90
N PHE A 637 15.95 5.60 -18.63
CA PHE A 637 16.57 5.94 -19.92
C PHE A 637 15.53 6.44 -20.94
N ASN A 638 14.36 5.83 -20.97
CA ASN A 638 13.29 6.24 -21.88
C ASN A 638 12.77 7.66 -21.58
N ASN A 639 12.75 8.07 -20.31
CA ASN A 639 12.39 9.45 -19.95
C ASN A 639 13.54 10.41 -20.31
N ALA A 640 14.78 10.01 -20.05
CA ALA A 640 15.96 10.78 -20.41
C ALA A 640 15.98 11.10 -21.92
N GLU A 641 15.72 10.12 -22.78
CA GLU A 641 15.69 10.34 -24.23
C GLU A 641 14.56 11.28 -24.67
N LYS A 642 13.39 11.23 -24.00
CA LYS A 642 12.28 12.16 -24.27
C LYS A 642 12.64 13.58 -23.88
N ILE A 643 13.25 13.78 -22.70
CA ILE A 643 13.70 15.08 -22.22
C ILE A 643 14.76 15.63 -23.17
N ARG A 644 15.80 14.84 -23.46
CA ARG A 644 16.92 15.21 -24.33
C ARG A 644 16.45 15.66 -25.71
N ALA A 645 15.41 15.03 -26.27
CA ALA A 645 14.87 15.39 -27.58
C ALA A 645 14.31 16.83 -27.64
N GLY A 646 13.90 17.40 -26.50
CA GLY A 646 13.36 18.75 -26.39
C GLY A 646 14.38 19.83 -26.02
N LEU A 647 15.64 19.46 -25.76
CA LEU A 647 16.66 20.41 -25.28
C LEU A 647 17.23 21.26 -26.40
N ARG A 648 17.73 22.45 -26.01
CA ARG A 648 18.46 23.32 -26.93
C ARG A 648 19.78 22.66 -27.32
N ARG A 649 20.33 23.05 -28.49
CA ARG A 649 21.55 22.41 -29.02
C ARG A 649 22.82 22.73 -28.22
N ASP A 650 22.80 23.85 -27.50
CA ASP A 650 23.87 24.38 -26.66
C ASP A 650 23.77 23.92 -25.19
N GLN A 651 22.70 23.22 -24.81
CA GLN A 651 22.53 22.70 -23.45
C GLN A 651 23.31 21.39 -23.26
N LEU A 652 24.09 21.34 -22.18
CA LEU A 652 24.70 20.09 -21.72
C LEU A 652 23.67 19.29 -20.89
N PHE A 653 23.32 18.11 -21.37
CA PHE A 653 22.45 17.19 -20.67
C PHE A 653 23.26 16.07 -20.01
N LEU A 654 23.08 15.89 -18.71
CA LEU A 654 23.74 14.83 -17.95
C LEU A 654 22.68 13.85 -17.46
N TYR A 655 22.73 12.63 -17.98
CA TYR A 655 21.84 11.54 -17.58
C TYR A 655 22.55 10.62 -16.59
N PHE A 656 22.03 10.58 -15.36
CA PHE A 656 22.41 9.63 -14.33
C PHE A 656 21.29 8.59 -14.19
N GLY A 657 21.45 7.48 -14.91
CA GLY A 657 20.51 6.39 -14.91
C GLY A 657 20.89 5.28 -13.95
N GLN A 658 20.53 4.06 -14.36
CA GLN A 658 20.83 2.84 -13.65
C GLN A 658 21.35 1.81 -14.66
N GLY A 659 22.35 1.04 -14.24
CA GLY A 659 22.91 -0.04 -15.03
C GLY A 659 22.43 -1.41 -14.56
N VAL A 660 22.94 -2.44 -15.24
CA VAL A 660 22.91 -3.81 -14.73
C VAL A 660 24.30 -4.07 -14.18
N ASN A 661 24.41 -4.28 -12.86
CA ASN A 661 25.69 -4.39 -12.18
C ASN A 661 26.06 -5.87 -11.92
N PRO A 662 27.04 -6.45 -12.63
CA PRO A 662 27.45 -7.83 -12.40
C PRO A 662 28.29 -7.96 -11.12
N PHE A 663 28.01 -8.98 -10.32
CA PHE A 663 28.81 -9.38 -9.18
C PHE A 663 29.44 -10.75 -9.45
N VAL A 664 30.75 -10.82 -9.64
CA VAL A 664 31.46 -12.04 -10.04
C VAL A 664 32.27 -12.59 -8.88
N VAL A 665 32.14 -13.89 -8.60
CA VAL A 665 32.86 -14.60 -7.54
C VAL A 665 33.66 -15.74 -8.15
N GLY A 666 34.98 -15.58 -8.18
CA GLY A 666 35.95 -16.53 -8.72
C GLY A 666 36.19 -17.74 -7.81
N ALA A 667 36.84 -18.77 -8.34
CA ALA A 667 37.05 -20.06 -7.66
C ALA A 667 37.85 -19.97 -6.35
N ASP A 668 38.68 -18.93 -6.20
CA ASP A 668 39.55 -18.69 -5.05
C ASP A 668 39.12 -17.47 -4.20
N ALA A 669 37.89 -17.00 -4.39
CA ALA A 669 37.33 -15.91 -3.62
C ALA A 669 37.19 -16.25 -2.13
N ASP A 670 37.38 -15.26 -1.27
CA ASP A 670 36.97 -15.32 0.14
C ASP A 670 35.43 -15.28 0.21
N ILE A 671 34.82 -16.45 0.45
CA ILE A 671 33.36 -16.61 0.42
C ILE A 671 32.65 -15.73 1.47
N PRO A 672 33.04 -15.74 2.77
CA PRO A 672 32.47 -14.81 3.75
C PRO A 672 32.55 -13.35 3.31
N LYS A 673 33.73 -12.89 2.85
CA LYS A 673 33.92 -11.50 2.42
C LYS A 673 33.02 -11.15 1.23
N ALA A 674 32.90 -12.05 0.26
CA ALA A 674 32.04 -11.85 -0.91
C ALA A 674 30.55 -11.82 -0.54
N VAL A 675 30.08 -12.70 0.35
CA VAL A 675 28.68 -12.70 0.81
C VAL A 675 28.35 -11.44 1.61
N ASP A 676 29.22 -11.04 2.53
CA ASP A 676 29.01 -9.84 3.34
C ASP A 676 29.03 -8.57 2.46
N GLY A 677 29.93 -8.51 1.47
CA GLY A 677 29.96 -7.44 0.47
C GLY A 677 28.68 -7.39 -0.39
N LEU A 678 28.22 -8.55 -0.89
CA LEU A 678 26.99 -8.67 -1.67
C LEU A 678 25.76 -8.19 -0.88
N LEU A 679 25.62 -8.61 0.38
CA LEU A 679 24.52 -8.18 1.25
C LEU A 679 24.58 -6.67 1.48
N ARG A 680 25.75 -6.12 1.80
CA ARG A 680 25.90 -4.68 2.06
C ARG A 680 25.46 -3.84 0.87
N VAL A 681 25.85 -4.22 -0.35
CA VAL A 681 25.48 -3.44 -1.55
C VAL A 681 24.04 -3.69 -1.98
N ARG A 682 23.56 -4.95 -1.98
CA ARG A 682 22.20 -5.26 -2.45
C ARG A 682 21.14 -4.81 -1.46
N MET A 683 21.43 -4.78 -0.16
CA MET A 683 20.50 -4.33 0.88
C MET A 683 20.56 -2.84 1.15
N LEU A 684 21.39 -2.08 0.43
CA LEU A 684 21.35 -0.62 0.50
C LEU A 684 19.94 -0.13 0.18
N ASN A 685 19.39 0.72 1.05
CA ASN A 685 18.00 1.16 1.01
C ASN A 685 16.96 0.02 0.87
N SER A 686 17.20 -1.10 1.56
CA SER A 686 16.36 -2.31 1.49
C SER A 686 16.22 -2.87 0.06
N GLY A 687 17.24 -2.70 -0.79
CA GLY A 687 17.20 -3.14 -2.17
C GLY A 687 16.85 -2.08 -3.19
N GLN A 688 16.51 -0.86 -2.77
CA GLN A 688 15.97 0.18 -3.63
C GLN A 688 17.02 1.23 -4.02
N ASP A 689 18.22 0.78 -4.38
CA ASP A 689 19.32 1.64 -4.82
C ASP A 689 19.97 1.13 -6.11
N CYS A 690 20.48 2.06 -6.93
CA CYS A 690 21.05 1.75 -8.24
C CYS A 690 22.40 1.03 -8.18
N PHE A 691 23.11 1.04 -7.04
CA PHE A 691 24.37 0.31 -6.88
C PHE A 691 24.19 -1.19 -6.65
N GLY A 692 22.97 -1.63 -6.33
CA GLY A 692 22.70 -3.02 -6.07
C GLY A 692 23.01 -3.92 -7.29
N PRO A 693 23.63 -5.08 -7.08
CA PRO A 693 23.88 -6.05 -8.15
C PRO A 693 22.59 -6.74 -8.58
N ASP A 694 22.38 -6.83 -9.88
CA ASP A 694 21.18 -7.46 -10.46
C ASP A 694 21.40 -8.95 -10.76
N VAL A 695 22.67 -9.36 -10.91
CA VAL A 695 23.09 -10.74 -11.13
C VAL A 695 24.43 -11.04 -10.46
N VAL A 696 24.50 -12.22 -9.87
CA VAL A 696 25.67 -12.75 -9.16
C VAL A 696 26.15 -14.00 -9.88
N PHE A 697 27.33 -13.93 -10.50
CA PHE A 697 27.97 -15.07 -11.14
C PHE A 697 28.96 -15.71 -10.18
N VAL A 698 28.79 -17.00 -9.88
CA VAL A 698 29.63 -17.71 -8.90
C VAL A 698 30.28 -18.94 -9.52
N HIS A 699 31.59 -19.09 -9.39
CA HIS A 699 32.27 -20.26 -9.95
C HIS A 699 31.73 -21.56 -9.32
N THR A 700 31.45 -22.59 -10.14
CA THR A 700 30.79 -23.82 -9.68
C THR A 700 31.55 -24.60 -8.61
N SER A 701 32.89 -24.44 -8.53
CA SER A 701 33.69 -25.09 -7.48
C SER A 701 33.38 -24.62 -6.06
N ILE A 702 32.82 -23.41 -5.90
CA ILE A 702 32.49 -22.81 -4.60
C ILE A 702 31.02 -22.42 -4.46
N SER A 703 30.22 -22.55 -5.52
CA SER A 703 28.84 -22.05 -5.58
C SER A 703 27.95 -22.63 -4.49
N ALA A 704 28.08 -23.91 -4.16
CA ALA A 704 27.29 -24.54 -3.10
C ALA A 704 27.59 -23.91 -1.72
N GLN A 705 28.85 -23.66 -1.39
CA GLN A 705 29.25 -23.05 -0.13
C GLN A 705 28.80 -21.58 -0.07
N PHE A 706 28.98 -20.84 -1.16
CA PHE A 706 28.55 -19.46 -1.29
C PHE A 706 27.02 -19.33 -1.12
N CYS A 707 26.24 -20.11 -1.87
CA CYS A 707 24.79 -20.05 -1.83
C CYS A 707 24.24 -20.42 -0.45
N ASN A 708 24.79 -21.47 0.18
CA ASN A 708 24.38 -21.87 1.52
C ASN A 708 24.65 -20.77 2.56
N LEU A 709 25.80 -20.10 2.47
CA LEU A 709 26.10 -18.99 3.36
C LEU A 709 25.19 -17.78 3.09
N LEU A 710 24.98 -17.43 1.82
CA LEU A 710 24.10 -16.33 1.43
C LEU A 710 22.67 -16.55 1.93
N CYS A 711 22.07 -17.72 1.67
CA CYS A 711 20.73 -18.06 2.16
C CYS A 711 20.65 -17.91 3.69
N ARG A 712 21.60 -18.49 4.43
CA ARG A 712 21.64 -18.37 5.90
C ARG A 712 21.75 -16.93 6.36
N ARG A 713 22.55 -16.09 5.70
CA ARG A 713 22.68 -14.68 6.10
C ARG A 713 21.41 -13.90 5.78
N VAL A 714 20.78 -14.16 4.63
CA VAL A 714 19.50 -13.59 4.22
C VAL A 714 18.39 -13.95 5.23
N ASP A 715 18.28 -15.21 5.63
CA ASP A 715 17.26 -15.67 6.59
C ASP A 715 17.44 -15.05 7.99
N ASN A 716 18.64 -14.57 8.31
CA ASN A 716 18.95 -13.92 9.59
C ASN A 716 18.86 -12.39 9.54
N LEU A 717 18.52 -11.79 8.39
CA LEU A 717 18.34 -10.34 8.29
C LEU A 717 17.11 -9.92 9.09
N ARG A 718 17.27 -8.90 9.93
CA ARG A 718 16.19 -8.37 10.75
C ARG A 718 15.36 -7.35 9.98
N TYR A 719 14.08 -7.66 9.82
CA TYR A 719 13.07 -6.70 9.35
C TYR A 719 12.71 -5.69 10.44
N GLY A 720 12.49 -4.44 10.08
CA GLY A 720 11.97 -3.42 10.98
C GLY A 720 11.55 -2.13 10.27
N ARG A 721 11.03 -1.19 11.05
CA ARG A 721 10.65 0.15 10.57
C ARG A 721 11.89 0.94 10.13
N PHE A 722 11.69 1.97 9.31
CA PHE A 722 12.80 2.80 8.84
C PHE A 722 13.62 3.46 9.94
N ASP A 723 13.00 3.75 11.09
CA ASP A 723 13.63 4.37 12.25
C ASP A 723 14.25 3.37 13.25
N ASP A 724 14.15 2.05 13.02
CA ASP A 724 14.78 1.03 13.89
C ASP A 724 16.28 0.92 13.58
N PRO A 725 17.18 1.32 14.50
CA PRO A 725 18.63 1.22 14.29
C PRO A 725 19.14 -0.22 14.20
N ASN A 726 18.35 -1.19 14.66
CA ASN A 726 18.73 -2.61 14.65
C ASN A 726 18.18 -3.36 13.43
N ALA A 727 17.34 -2.72 12.61
CA ALA A 727 16.85 -3.34 11.38
C ALA A 727 17.97 -3.41 10.34
N ASP A 728 18.05 -4.54 9.64
CA ASP A 728 18.90 -4.71 8.47
C ASP A 728 18.22 -4.20 7.21
N TYR A 729 16.89 -4.28 7.17
CA TYR A 729 16.06 -3.80 6.07
C TYR A 729 14.64 -3.47 6.54
N SER A 730 13.90 -2.77 5.69
CA SER A 730 12.56 -2.26 5.96
C SER A 730 11.63 -2.53 4.77
N HIS A 731 10.38 -2.06 4.88
CA HIS A 731 9.40 -2.17 3.80
C HIS A 731 9.86 -1.43 2.53
N MET A 732 9.25 -1.80 1.41
CA MET A 732 9.50 -1.16 0.13
C MET A 732 8.82 0.20 0.11
N PHE A 733 9.59 1.25 -0.22
CA PHE A 733 9.08 2.62 -0.30
C PHE A 733 8.49 2.92 -1.68
N TYR A 734 9.00 2.25 -2.72
CA TYR A 734 8.57 2.40 -4.10
C TYR A 734 7.62 1.28 -4.50
N LEU A 735 6.31 1.55 -4.42
CA LEU A 735 5.27 0.55 -4.71
C LEU A 735 5.30 0.01 -6.16
N ASP A 736 5.73 0.82 -7.12
CA ASP A 736 5.92 0.36 -8.50
C ASP A 736 7.07 -0.65 -8.64
N ALA A 737 8.13 -0.47 -7.85
CA ALA A 737 9.21 -1.45 -7.75
C ALA A 737 8.75 -2.70 -6.99
N PHE A 738 7.90 -2.55 -5.97
CA PHE A 738 7.27 -3.68 -5.27
C PHE A 738 6.46 -4.54 -6.24
N ASP A 739 5.51 -3.95 -6.98
CA ASP A 739 4.69 -4.66 -7.98
C ASP A 739 5.55 -5.37 -9.04
N SER A 740 6.53 -4.66 -9.61
CA SER A 740 7.42 -5.22 -10.62
C SER A 740 8.24 -6.40 -10.08
N SER A 741 8.60 -6.35 -8.81
CA SER A 741 9.37 -7.40 -8.13
C SER A 741 8.52 -8.63 -7.85
N LEU A 742 7.23 -8.46 -7.53
CA LEU A 742 6.30 -9.57 -7.37
C LEU A 742 6.11 -10.36 -8.65
N ASP A 743 5.94 -9.68 -9.78
CA ASP A 743 5.82 -10.34 -11.08
C ASP A 743 7.11 -11.07 -11.45
N TYR A 744 8.27 -10.47 -11.17
CA TYR A 744 9.57 -11.10 -11.37
C TYR A 744 9.74 -12.37 -10.50
N LEU A 745 9.38 -12.31 -9.22
CA LEU A 745 9.44 -13.47 -8.31
C LEU A 745 8.46 -14.58 -8.70
N ARG A 746 7.24 -14.23 -9.11
CA ARG A 746 6.25 -15.20 -9.60
C ARG A 746 6.74 -15.98 -10.81
N ALA A 747 7.43 -15.30 -11.73
CA ALA A 747 8.06 -15.90 -12.89
C ALA A 747 9.29 -16.74 -12.53
N GLY A 748 10.04 -16.35 -11.50
CA GLY A 748 11.25 -17.03 -11.04
C GLY A 748 11.06 -18.06 -9.92
N ARG A 749 9.82 -18.37 -9.51
CA ARG A 749 9.51 -19.14 -8.29
C ARG A 749 10.17 -20.52 -8.20
N GLU A 750 10.42 -21.15 -9.34
CA GLU A 750 11.09 -22.46 -9.43
C GLU A 750 12.58 -22.41 -9.04
N HIS A 751 13.15 -21.21 -8.95
CA HIS A 751 14.53 -20.99 -8.53
C HIS A 751 14.64 -20.45 -7.11
N LEU A 752 13.54 -20.35 -6.37
CA LEU A 752 13.52 -19.83 -5.00
C LEU A 752 14.35 -20.72 -4.07
N ALA A 753 15.32 -20.12 -3.38
CA ALA A 753 16.25 -20.82 -2.49
C ALA A 753 16.21 -20.33 -1.03
N ALA A 754 15.84 -19.07 -0.80
CA ALA A 754 15.61 -18.47 0.52
C ALA A 754 14.73 -17.23 0.40
N GLY A 755 14.03 -16.86 1.47
CA GLY A 755 13.05 -15.76 1.47
C GLY A 755 11.81 -16.06 0.60
N GLY A 756 11.30 -15.05 -0.09
CA GLY A 756 10.11 -15.14 -0.95
C GLY A 756 8.78 -14.83 -0.24
N GLU A 757 8.85 -14.32 0.98
CA GLU A 757 7.68 -13.87 1.74
C GLU A 757 7.30 -12.45 1.30
N VAL A 758 5.99 -12.24 1.18
CA VAL A 758 5.42 -10.97 0.75
C VAL A 758 4.27 -10.62 1.68
N ASN A 759 4.32 -9.43 2.27
CA ASN A 759 3.22 -8.87 3.04
C ASN A 759 2.71 -7.61 2.34
N PHE A 760 1.46 -7.67 1.88
CA PHE A 760 0.79 -6.59 1.15
C PHE A 760 0.20 -5.52 2.08
N VAL A 761 0.21 -5.73 3.40
CA VAL A 761 -0.34 -4.77 4.37
C VAL A 761 0.66 -3.65 4.67
N ASP A 762 1.93 -3.98 4.73
CA ASP A 762 3.03 -3.05 5.01
C ASP A 762 4.05 -2.95 3.87
N ASP A 763 3.67 -3.37 2.65
CA ASP A 763 4.51 -3.35 1.45
C ASP A 763 5.89 -4.00 1.67
N HIS A 764 5.91 -5.07 2.48
CA HIS A 764 7.13 -5.78 2.85
C HIS A 764 7.39 -6.91 1.86
N LEU A 765 8.59 -6.87 1.26
CA LEU A 765 9.16 -7.93 0.46
C LEU A 765 10.38 -8.48 1.21
N SER A 766 10.35 -9.77 1.57
CA SER A 766 11.51 -10.36 2.24
C SER A 766 12.69 -10.52 1.29
N PRO A 767 13.94 -10.35 1.75
CA PRO A 767 15.11 -10.52 0.92
C PRO A 767 15.13 -11.94 0.36
N THR A 768 15.23 -12.05 -0.96
CA THR A 768 14.91 -13.30 -1.66
C THR A 768 16.08 -13.75 -2.51
N VAL A 769 16.52 -15.00 -2.32
CA VAL A 769 17.59 -15.60 -3.10
C VAL A 769 17.01 -16.51 -4.17
N LEU A 770 17.35 -16.24 -5.43
CA LEU A 770 17.04 -17.09 -6.57
C LEU A 770 18.32 -17.76 -7.08
N ILE A 771 18.39 -19.10 -7.03
CA ILE A 771 19.53 -19.86 -7.54
C ILE A 771 19.12 -20.57 -8.83
N ARG A 772 19.76 -20.19 -9.94
CA ARG A 772 19.48 -20.75 -11.26
C ARG A 772 20.45 -21.90 -11.58
N PRO A 773 20.11 -22.77 -12.56
CA PRO A 773 21.05 -23.75 -13.09
C PRO A 773 22.35 -23.10 -13.57
N ALA A 774 23.45 -23.87 -13.53
CA ALA A 774 24.73 -23.39 -14.01
C ALA A 774 24.67 -22.95 -15.49
N ASP A 775 25.43 -21.91 -15.83
CA ASP A 775 25.55 -21.36 -17.17
C ASP A 775 24.20 -20.89 -17.78
N THR A 776 23.23 -20.54 -16.93
CA THR A 776 21.96 -19.97 -17.37
C THR A 776 22.17 -18.59 -17.99
N LYS A 777 21.72 -18.41 -19.23
CA LYS A 777 21.66 -17.09 -19.88
C LYS A 777 20.52 -16.28 -19.27
N ILE A 778 20.85 -15.15 -18.64
CA ILE A 778 19.90 -14.26 -17.94
C ILE A 778 20.06 -12.80 -18.34
N THR A 779 18.94 -12.11 -18.57
CA THR A 779 18.91 -10.65 -18.74
C THR A 779 18.02 -10.07 -17.65
N PRO A 780 18.54 -9.93 -16.41
CA PRO A 780 17.72 -9.45 -15.30
C PRO A 780 17.32 -8.00 -15.56
N PRO A 781 16.09 -7.58 -15.21
CA PRO A 781 15.76 -6.16 -15.24
C PRO A 781 16.66 -5.38 -14.25
N GLU A 782 16.63 -4.06 -14.35
CA GLU A 782 17.22 -3.19 -13.33
C GLU A 782 16.39 -3.35 -12.04
N LEU A 783 16.95 -3.99 -11.01
CA LEU A 783 16.21 -4.44 -9.84
C LEU A 783 16.30 -3.42 -8.70
N PHE A 784 15.13 -2.95 -8.29
CA PHE A 784 14.93 -2.07 -7.12
C PHE A 784 14.23 -2.84 -6.00
N ALA A 785 14.79 -4.00 -5.64
CA ALA A 785 14.26 -4.87 -4.62
C ALA A 785 15.36 -5.71 -3.97
N PRO A 786 15.13 -6.26 -2.78
CA PRO A 786 16.10 -7.09 -2.07
C PRO A 786 16.16 -8.52 -2.67
N ILE A 787 16.40 -8.63 -3.98
CA ILE A 787 16.43 -9.89 -4.72
C ILE A 787 17.87 -10.21 -5.18
N PHE A 788 18.34 -11.41 -4.89
CA PHE A 788 19.67 -11.91 -5.24
C PHE A 788 19.55 -12.98 -6.34
N ASN A 789 19.91 -12.64 -7.58
CA ASN A 789 19.93 -13.61 -8.69
C ASN A 789 21.30 -14.29 -8.80
N VAL A 790 21.42 -15.53 -8.33
CA VAL A 790 22.67 -16.29 -8.38
C VAL A 790 22.66 -17.25 -9.57
N VAL A 791 23.71 -17.14 -10.40
CA VAL A 791 23.96 -18.02 -11.54
C VAL A 791 25.35 -18.63 -11.39
N PRO A 792 25.46 -19.94 -11.09
CA PRO A 792 26.75 -20.61 -11.12
C PRO A 792 27.33 -20.63 -12.53
N PHE A 793 28.65 -20.50 -12.69
CA PHE A 793 29.32 -20.63 -14.00
C PHE A 793 30.44 -21.65 -13.99
N THR A 794 30.57 -22.43 -15.06
CA THR A 794 31.54 -23.53 -15.19
C THR A 794 32.85 -23.13 -15.85
N SER A 795 32.82 -22.13 -16.72
CA SER A 795 34.01 -21.68 -17.46
C SER A 795 34.06 -20.17 -17.61
N THR A 796 35.27 -19.63 -17.59
CA THR A 796 35.53 -18.20 -17.81
C THR A 796 35.10 -17.75 -19.21
N ASP A 797 35.27 -18.61 -20.22
CA ASP A 797 34.84 -18.32 -21.60
C ASP A 797 33.34 -18.08 -21.70
N TRP A 798 32.53 -18.92 -21.03
CA TRP A 798 31.09 -18.71 -20.96
C TRP A 798 30.74 -17.40 -20.26
N LEU A 799 31.40 -17.12 -19.12
CA LEU A 799 31.18 -15.89 -18.36
C LEU A 799 31.51 -14.65 -19.21
N HIS A 800 32.62 -14.68 -19.96
CA HIS A 800 33.01 -13.58 -20.84
C HIS A 800 32.01 -13.38 -21.98
N GLN A 801 31.53 -14.46 -22.60
CA GLN A 801 30.46 -14.37 -23.61
C GLN A 801 29.18 -13.77 -23.04
N MET A 802 28.85 -14.10 -21.80
CA MET A 802 27.69 -13.57 -21.09
C MET A 802 27.83 -12.07 -20.81
N LEU A 803 28.97 -11.66 -20.25
CA LEU A 803 29.27 -10.26 -19.91
C LEU A 803 29.49 -9.37 -21.15
N ASP A 804 29.94 -9.94 -22.26
CA ASP A 804 30.11 -9.21 -23.53
C ASP A 804 28.82 -9.18 -24.37
N HIS A 805 27.72 -9.78 -23.91
CA HIS A 805 26.44 -9.67 -24.62
C HIS A 805 25.94 -8.21 -24.65
N GLN A 806 25.37 -7.78 -25.78
CA GLN A 806 24.90 -6.39 -26.01
C GLN A 806 24.03 -5.84 -24.86
N TYR A 807 23.21 -6.71 -24.25
CA TYR A 807 22.39 -6.38 -23.08
C TYR A 807 23.18 -5.73 -21.93
N PHE A 808 24.30 -6.35 -21.54
CA PHE A 808 25.18 -5.86 -20.47
C PHE A 808 26.00 -4.67 -20.94
N GLN A 809 26.48 -4.69 -22.19
CA GLN A 809 27.26 -3.57 -22.74
C GLN A 809 26.48 -2.25 -22.69
N GLU A 810 25.22 -2.25 -23.13
CA GLU A 810 24.39 -1.04 -23.15
C GLU A 810 24.02 -0.53 -21.76
N ARG A 811 24.12 -1.38 -20.72
CA ARG A 811 23.74 -1.09 -19.33
C ARG A 811 24.93 -1.11 -18.38
N ALA A 812 26.14 -1.09 -18.91
CA ALA A 812 27.35 -1.13 -18.12
C ALA A 812 27.48 0.13 -17.27
N MET A 813 27.45 -0.05 -15.94
CA MET A 813 27.64 1.01 -14.95
C MET A 813 28.78 0.65 -14.00
N ALA A 814 28.55 -0.30 -13.11
CA ALA A 814 29.55 -0.79 -12.17
C ALA A 814 29.61 -2.31 -12.16
N ALA A 815 30.73 -2.89 -11.73
CA ALA A 815 30.87 -4.33 -11.56
C ALA A 815 31.78 -4.64 -10.37
N THR A 816 31.49 -5.75 -9.70
CA THR A 816 32.27 -6.20 -8.53
C THR A 816 32.86 -7.56 -8.83
N VAL A 817 34.13 -7.77 -8.49
CA VAL A 817 34.81 -9.07 -8.65
C VAL A 817 35.46 -9.48 -7.33
N TYR A 818 35.16 -10.68 -6.84
CA TYR A 818 35.86 -11.32 -5.73
C TYR A 818 36.70 -12.51 -6.24
N GLY A 819 37.94 -12.63 -5.79
CA GLY A 819 38.91 -13.64 -6.24
C GLY A 819 39.74 -13.22 -7.47
N ARG A 820 40.69 -14.06 -7.87
CA ARG A 820 41.67 -13.74 -8.92
C ARG A 820 41.14 -14.10 -10.32
N LEU A 821 40.59 -13.09 -11.00
CA LEU A 821 40.10 -13.20 -12.39
C LEU A 821 40.60 -12.02 -13.26
N PRO A 822 41.91 -11.93 -13.55
CA PRO A 822 42.50 -10.76 -14.21
C PRO A 822 41.89 -10.45 -15.57
N ASP A 823 41.63 -11.46 -16.40
CA ASP A 823 41.05 -11.28 -17.73
C ASP A 823 39.58 -10.81 -17.65
N THR A 824 38.83 -11.28 -16.65
CA THR A 824 37.45 -10.83 -16.40
C THR A 824 37.43 -9.38 -15.90
N VAL A 825 38.34 -9.01 -15.00
CA VAL A 825 38.49 -7.64 -14.51
C VAL A 825 38.83 -6.71 -15.68
N GLU A 826 39.77 -7.09 -16.54
CA GLU A 826 40.14 -6.32 -17.72
C GLU A 826 38.96 -6.17 -18.69
N LEU A 827 38.19 -7.24 -18.94
CA LEU A 827 36.99 -7.18 -19.76
C LEU A 827 35.95 -6.20 -19.19
N LEU A 828 35.70 -6.26 -17.88
CA LEU A 828 34.70 -5.40 -17.22
C LEU A 828 35.15 -3.93 -17.22
N ARG A 829 36.43 -3.64 -16.94
CA ARG A 829 37.00 -2.27 -16.91
C ARG A 829 36.90 -1.52 -18.23
N ARG A 830 36.76 -2.23 -19.36
CA ARG A 830 36.50 -1.59 -20.65
C ARG A 830 35.20 -0.79 -20.65
N ARG A 831 34.23 -1.14 -19.79
CA ARG A 831 32.89 -0.54 -19.81
C ARG A 831 32.31 -0.15 -18.45
N HIS A 832 32.83 -0.68 -17.34
CA HIS A 832 32.31 -0.46 -15.99
C HIS A 832 33.38 0.18 -15.10
N THR A 833 32.95 0.89 -14.06
CA THR A 833 33.77 1.07 -12.86
C THR A 833 33.82 -0.26 -12.10
N VAL A 834 35.03 -0.78 -11.83
CA VAL A 834 35.22 -2.14 -11.28
C VAL A 834 35.87 -2.09 -9.90
N SER A 835 35.22 -2.72 -8.91
CA SER A 835 35.81 -3.02 -7.60
C SER A 835 36.34 -4.45 -7.54
N VAL A 836 37.43 -4.68 -6.78
CA VAL A 836 38.05 -6.01 -6.64
C VAL A 836 38.25 -6.35 -5.16
N ASP A 837 37.66 -7.46 -4.72
CA ASP A 837 37.60 -7.91 -3.32
C ASP A 837 37.05 -6.85 -2.34
N GLU A 838 36.28 -5.89 -2.85
CA GLU A 838 35.59 -4.81 -2.14
C GLU A 838 34.31 -4.43 -2.92
N THR A 839 33.44 -3.60 -2.35
CA THR A 839 32.17 -3.23 -2.99
C THR A 839 32.28 -1.92 -3.75
N VAL A 840 31.34 -1.67 -4.67
CA VAL A 840 31.25 -0.38 -5.37
C VAL A 840 31.03 0.80 -4.41
N ILE A 841 30.41 0.57 -3.25
CA ILE A 841 30.21 1.58 -2.20
C ILE A 841 31.55 1.97 -1.56
N ASP A 842 32.54 1.07 -1.55
CA ASP A 842 33.84 1.34 -0.92
C ASP A 842 34.76 2.20 -1.79
N ILE A 843 34.53 2.20 -3.11
CA ILE A 843 35.36 2.91 -4.10
C ILE A 843 34.69 4.17 -4.67
N GLU A 844 33.41 4.39 -4.37
CA GLU A 844 32.68 5.60 -4.76
C GLU A 844 32.91 6.68 -3.69
N ASP A 845 33.47 7.81 -4.12
CA ASP A 845 33.91 8.89 -3.21
C ASP A 845 33.17 10.21 -3.44
N GLY A 846 32.25 10.27 -4.42
CA GLY A 846 31.48 11.46 -4.76
C GLY A 846 32.26 12.55 -5.49
N ASN A 847 33.59 12.46 -5.57
CA ASN A 847 34.46 13.49 -6.13
C ASN A 847 35.27 13.02 -7.35
N ALA A 848 35.09 11.76 -7.75
CA ALA A 848 35.60 11.17 -8.98
C ALA A 848 34.46 10.77 -9.94
N PRO A 849 34.70 10.74 -11.26
CA PRO A 849 33.75 10.24 -12.23
C PRO A 849 33.34 8.80 -11.95
N PHE A 850 32.03 8.58 -11.84
CA PHE A 850 31.47 7.26 -11.56
C PHE A 850 30.46 6.84 -12.64
N GLY A 851 30.25 5.53 -12.76
CA GLY A 851 29.41 4.92 -13.80
C GLY A 851 30.23 4.23 -14.88
N GLY A 852 29.62 3.99 -16.04
CA GLY A 852 30.24 3.22 -17.11
C GLY A 852 30.08 3.84 -18.49
N THR A 853 30.26 3.02 -19.51
CA THR A 853 30.09 3.38 -20.93
C THR A 853 28.79 2.83 -21.52
N GLY A 854 27.92 2.23 -20.69
CA GLY A 854 26.60 1.81 -21.09
C GLY A 854 25.69 3.01 -21.32
N ILE A 855 25.25 3.22 -22.56
CA ILE A 855 24.41 4.36 -22.92
C ILE A 855 23.07 4.41 -22.15
N ARG A 856 22.60 3.26 -21.63
CA ARG A 856 21.39 3.18 -20.81
C ARG A 856 21.66 3.41 -19.32
N ALA A 857 22.92 3.32 -18.89
CA ALA A 857 23.33 3.57 -17.51
C ALA A 857 23.58 5.06 -17.27
N ASN A 858 24.42 5.70 -18.09
CA ASN A 858 24.77 7.10 -17.92
C ASN A 858 25.38 7.67 -19.20
N TYR A 859 25.15 8.96 -19.47
CA TYR A 859 25.83 9.68 -20.54
C TYR A 859 25.75 11.20 -20.39
N ALA A 860 26.71 11.89 -21.00
CA ALA A 860 26.65 13.31 -21.29
C ALA A 860 26.18 13.53 -22.74
N ALA A 861 25.37 14.56 -22.99
CA ALA A 861 24.94 14.90 -24.34
C ALA A 861 24.96 16.41 -24.57
N LEU A 862 25.51 16.81 -25.73
CA LEU A 862 25.51 18.18 -26.22
C LEU A 862 25.07 18.16 -27.69
N GLY A 863 23.99 18.88 -27.98
CA GLY A 863 23.32 18.82 -29.27
C GLY A 863 22.84 17.41 -29.64
N ARG A 864 23.34 16.86 -30.74
CA ARG A 864 22.98 15.50 -31.21
C ARG A 864 23.96 14.42 -30.76
N LYS A 865 25.08 14.79 -30.15
CA LYS A 865 26.13 13.85 -29.74
C LYS A 865 25.85 13.35 -28.33
N ARG A 866 26.10 12.06 -28.12
CA ARG A 866 26.03 11.39 -26.81
C ARG A 866 27.41 10.81 -26.52
N HIS A 867 27.85 10.99 -25.30
CA HIS A 867 29.13 10.55 -24.77
C HIS A 867 28.84 9.65 -23.57
N ALA A 868 28.86 8.34 -23.80
CA ALA A 868 28.71 7.36 -22.73
C ALA A 868 30.05 7.21 -22.01
N GLU A 869 30.14 7.81 -20.83
CA GLU A 869 31.35 7.87 -20.02
C GLU A 869 30.98 8.01 -18.55
N PRO A 870 31.83 7.56 -17.61
CA PRO A 870 31.66 7.85 -16.19
C PRO A 870 31.49 9.35 -15.97
N LEU A 871 30.48 9.73 -15.18
CA LEU A 871 30.05 11.11 -15.03
C LEU A 871 30.47 11.68 -13.68
N LEU A 872 30.88 12.94 -13.73
CA LEU A 872 30.98 13.86 -12.61
C LEU A 872 30.63 15.24 -13.19
N ILE A 873 29.72 15.99 -12.56
CA ILE A 873 29.17 17.21 -13.16
C ILE A 873 30.29 18.21 -13.48
N SER A 874 31.22 18.42 -12.54
CA SER A 874 32.35 19.35 -12.72
C SER A 874 33.23 18.96 -13.92
N LYS A 875 33.59 17.68 -14.05
CA LYS A 875 34.33 17.16 -15.21
C LYS A 875 33.54 17.33 -16.51
N ALA A 876 32.27 16.93 -16.53
CA ALA A 876 31.46 17.01 -17.74
C ALA A 876 31.29 18.46 -18.23
N VAL A 877 31.12 19.41 -17.30
CA VAL A 877 31.08 20.84 -17.61
C VAL A 877 32.42 21.33 -18.16
N ALA A 878 33.54 20.91 -17.56
CA ALA A 878 34.89 21.25 -18.06
C ALA A 878 35.13 20.71 -19.47
N ASP A 879 34.79 19.44 -19.73
CA ASP A 879 35.05 18.77 -21.00
C ASP A 879 34.17 19.29 -22.13
N HIS A 880 32.88 19.53 -21.86
CA HIS A 880 31.88 19.80 -22.92
C HIS A 880 31.53 21.28 -23.07
N LEU A 881 31.64 22.10 -22.02
CA LEU A 881 31.36 23.55 -22.07
C LEU A 881 32.63 24.41 -21.97
N GLY A 882 33.76 23.85 -21.52
CA GLY A 882 35.03 24.57 -21.43
C GLY A 882 35.72 24.82 -22.78
N ALA A 883 35.53 23.93 -23.76
CA ALA A 883 36.24 23.98 -25.05
C ALA A 883 35.82 25.18 -25.94
N ASP A 884 34.53 25.56 -25.93
CA ASP A 884 34.02 26.63 -26.80
C ASP A 884 34.32 28.05 -26.27
N ARG A 885 34.55 28.23 -24.96
CA ARG A 885 34.89 29.54 -24.38
C ARG A 885 36.38 29.89 -24.50
N LEU A 886 37.28 28.90 -24.57
CA LEU A 886 38.69 29.14 -24.88
C LEU A 886 38.87 29.59 -26.35
N ALA A 887 38.08 29.05 -27.28
CA ALA A 887 38.04 29.51 -28.66
C ALA A 887 37.46 30.95 -28.80
N ALA A 888 36.56 31.35 -27.88
CA ALA A 888 36.05 32.71 -27.82
C ALA A 888 37.01 33.70 -27.12
N SER A 889 37.76 33.27 -26.11
CA SER A 889 38.75 34.13 -25.43
C SER A 889 39.98 34.40 -26.28
N ASP A 890 40.40 33.45 -27.14
CA ASP A 890 41.46 33.68 -28.13
C ASP A 890 41.01 34.59 -29.29
N ALA A 891 39.70 34.72 -29.53
CA ALA A 891 39.13 35.65 -30.52
C ALA A 891 38.95 37.09 -29.98
N THR A 892 38.90 37.27 -28.66
CA THR A 892 38.83 38.58 -28.02
C THR A 892 40.15 38.90 -27.31
N GLY A 893 41.21 39.10 -28.09
CA GLY A 893 42.37 39.84 -27.61
C GLY A 893 41.95 41.25 -27.19
N ARG A 894 41.70 41.45 -25.89
CA ARG A 894 41.79 42.76 -25.23
C ARG A 894 42.43 42.61 -23.86
N THR A 895 43.66 43.11 -23.84
CA THR A 895 44.51 43.51 -22.73
C THR A 895 43.81 44.33 -21.63
N ALA A 896 44.35 44.13 -20.41
CA ALA A 896 44.24 44.93 -19.18
C ALA A 896 43.08 44.59 -18.24
#